data_AF-A0A2E3H9F3-F1
#
_entry.id   AF-A0A2E3H9F3-F1
#
_cell.length_a   1.000
_cell.length_b   1.000
_cell.length_c   1.000
_cell.angle_alpha   90.00
_cell.angle_beta   90.00
_cell.angle_gamma   90.00
#
_symmetry.space_group_name_H-M   'P 1'
#
loop_
_entity.id
_entity.type
_entity.pdbx_description
1 polymer ?
#
loop_
_entity_poly.entity_id
_entity_poly.type
_entity_poly.pdbx_seq_one_letter_code
_entity_poly.pdbx_strand_id
1 'polypeptide(L)'
;MKKTPLLLTLALAVAAFAAPLITPGDDARRLEVLFFGAPTRNHPGHDPVTRYRVLKKHLGGDGINLTYVEDPAEALNTGTLAHFDAVLMYGNWAQHGPMPEEQEKALVDFVEKGGGFLPIHCASACYGKSEAFVKLVGGVFKSHGGGEFSPETTNGNHEITRGYEGFTAWDETYVHERHGTDRTILQERDGEPWTWVRTQGQGRVFYTASGHDHRVWDQPNFHDLLKRAIYWSVGDDARARLAALKLPDPKLIDVRLPGYIKRKLVTRLPEPLPPAESIKLAQVPPGFELSVFAAEPDIVNPIYIAWDERGRAFVVETIDYPNNLQAGNVGADRIKICEDTDGDGRADKFTVFADKLSIPTTMVFANGGVICTNGSDVLFLKDTDGDDRADVREVLFTGIRTGDTHAGTSNFRYGVDNWIWATTGYSGFGGEVGGVRHGFGSGVFRFKPDGSAMEFLQNTTNNTWGLGFSEEFDIHGSTANANPSFYLSFPRRFYEQAGLSQPRTPRADDNPLFFPTSTDIRQVDAHHRYTAGAGHAFYTSRRFPERYWNTIAFICAPTGKLVGQWVRRAKGAGFELRQDPNNIYNSADAWSGPVCAEVGPDGALWICDWYNLVIQHNPTPNKGSSGLDAQRGKGNAYVTPHRDKQHGRIYRVYPKDSPNDPFKADFASPNMFWRLEAQRAAVEKGQAVKKVDNLHHFYAKAGNGSLDLETIKAALSSGDPGLKRAALRNAPLDDTLTRMFIVDGRISVTEPRVLLDLLLAFSGLGNSDIIGQALVNLVTQDSGRIMNDPVLHDAFQVAARRHGGGFVKAALSSIRPGKTKGPKDILPNGNIEKVTDDRPEGWGPRFYGGSRNGEYTAVREGRNGTMCLKVSSDQRSDSGWGATIKVKRNTRYRLGGWIKTEKVTGSGSMFNVHGVGHRTKAVRGTTGWTEYSVEFDSGSATEITIHALYGGYGGQTGTAWYDDIYLQETGESGLGGTVLSIAAHFGKHASPSAKEHLMGFLSTRADGGDEFAKALRQSVESQSPDQQDPATDKQPPSLIVQLKSVKEQMIFDRNEFTVPAGKRIRIVFENTDSMPHNVVIGKPGSLTRMGNEADRMLQDHPAAVKRGYVPDIPEVIAATALVFPGETEALDFTTPEKPGKYDFVCTFPGHWRIMKGVMTVQ
;
A
#
# COMPACT_ATOMS: atom_id res chain seq x y z
N MET A 1 -33.04 -60.81 -44.94
CA MET A 1 -33.58 -61.55 -43.77
C MET A 1 -32.75 -61.22 -42.54
N LYS A 2 -33.43 -60.77 -41.47
CA LYS A 2 -33.18 -60.91 -40.00
C LYS A 2 -31.74 -60.65 -39.49
N LYS A 3 -31.41 -59.55 -38.77
CA LYS A 3 -31.79 -59.07 -37.41
C LYS A 3 -31.58 -60.08 -36.26
N THR A 4 -30.55 -59.86 -35.42
CA THR A 4 -30.58 -59.63 -33.94
C THR A 4 -29.16 -59.25 -33.42
N PRO A 5 -28.99 -58.61 -32.23
CA PRO A 5 -28.21 -57.38 -32.11
C PRO A 5 -27.00 -57.44 -31.14
N LEU A 6 -26.05 -56.55 -31.40
CA LEU A 6 -24.94 -56.17 -30.54
C LEU A 6 -25.45 -55.12 -29.53
N LEU A 7 -25.83 -55.55 -28.33
CA LEU A 7 -26.38 -54.69 -27.27
C LEU A 7 -25.90 -55.22 -25.91
N LEU A 8 -24.63 -55.02 -25.56
CA LEU A 8 -24.14 -55.02 -24.17
C LEU A 8 -22.64 -54.60 -24.09
N THR A 9 -22.28 -53.38 -24.49
CA THR A 9 -20.94 -52.83 -24.16
C THR A 9 -20.84 -51.30 -24.25
N LEU A 10 -21.97 -50.59 -24.32
CA LEU A 10 -21.98 -49.13 -24.49
C LEU A 10 -22.97 -48.42 -23.54
N ALA A 11 -23.12 -48.91 -22.30
CA ALA A 11 -24.07 -48.36 -21.33
C ALA A 11 -23.49 -48.18 -19.90
N LEU A 12 -22.17 -48.06 -19.74
CA LEU A 12 -21.53 -47.75 -18.45
C LEU A 12 -20.54 -46.58 -18.52
N ALA A 13 -20.57 -45.80 -19.61
CA ALA A 13 -19.68 -44.65 -19.83
C ALA A 13 -20.42 -43.32 -20.03
N VAL A 14 -21.71 -43.24 -19.67
CA VAL A 14 -22.47 -41.99 -19.68
C VAL A 14 -23.21 -41.91 -18.36
N ALA A 15 -22.99 -40.81 -17.63
CA ALA A 15 -23.46 -40.48 -16.27
C ALA A 15 -22.45 -40.72 -15.12
N ALA A 16 -21.24 -40.21 -15.25
CA ALA A 16 -20.69 -39.40 -14.16
C ALA A 16 -20.78 -37.96 -14.66
N PHE A 17 -21.82 -37.22 -14.25
CA PHE A 17 -21.73 -35.76 -14.24
C PHE A 17 -20.46 -35.45 -13.45
N ALA A 18 -19.47 -34.84 -14.10
CA ALA A 18 -18.14 -34.71 -13.54
C ALA A 18 -18.16 -33.59 -12.50
N ALA A 19 -18.74 -33.89 -11.34
CA ALA A 19 -18.79 -33.02 -10.17
C ALA A 19 -17.49 -32.22 -10.02
N PRO A 20 -17.59 -30.96 -9.55
CA PRO A 20 -16.49 -30.02 -9.63
C PRO A 20 -15.30 -30.62 -8.89
N LEU A 21 -14.10 -30.40 -9.42
CA LEU A 21 -12.90 -30.91 -8.79
C LEU A 21 -12.68 -30.15 -7.47
N ILE A 22 -13.10 -30.76 -6.37
CA ILE A 22 -13.02 -30.21 -5.02
C ILE A 22 -11.81 -30.75 -4.27
N THR A 23 -11.43 -30.08 -3.17
CA THR A 23 -10.54 -30.68 -2.17
C THR A 23 -11.06 -32.07 -1.83
N PRO A 24 -10.19 -33.09 -1.78
CA PRO A 24 -10.59 -34.45 -1.45
C PRO A 24 -11.42 -34.55 -0.16
N GLY A 25 -12.40 -35.47 -0.18
CA GLY A 25 -13.38 -35.66 0.88
C GLY A 25 -12.81 -36.28 2.16
N ASP A 26 -13.70 -36.51 3.13
CA ASP A 26 -13.32 -36.91 4.49
C ASP A 26 -12.60 -38.28 4.58
N ASP A 27 -12.71 -39.12 3.55
CA ASP A 27 -12.07 -40.42 3.40
C ASP A 27 -10.60 -40.35 2.94
N ALA A 28 -10.20 -39.24 2.32
CA ALA A 28 -8.85 -39.02 1.85
C ALA A 28 -8.49 -37.53 1.99
N ARG A 29 -8.08 -37.09 3.18
CA ARG A 29 -7.84 -35.67 3.48
C ARG A 29 -6.55 -35.40 4.24
N ARG A 30 -6.16 -34.14 4.24
CA ARG A 30 -5.07 -33.58 5.04
C ARG A 30 -5.44 -33.64 6.53
N LEU A 31 -4.44 -33.61 7.41
CA LEU A 31 -4.65 -33.55 8.86
C LEU A 31 -5.00 -32.13 9.27
N GLU A 32 -6.00 -31.97 10.12
CA GLU A 32 -6.40 -30.68 10.68
C GLU A 32 -5.93 -30.58 12.13
N VAL A 33 -5.04 -29.64 12.43
CA VAL A 33 -4.45 -29.45 13.76
C VAL A 33 -4.75 -28.03 14.26
N LEU A 34 -5.42 -27.95 15.40
CA LEU A 34 -5.67 -26.70 16.10
C LEU A 34 -4.42 -26.30 16.88
N PHE A 35 -3.77 -25.21 16.49
CA PHE A 35 -2.73 -24.56 17.27
C PHE A 35 -3.41 -23.58 18.25
N PHE A 36 -3.58 -24.01 19.49
CA PHE A 36 -4.10 -23.17 20.57
C PHE A 36 -2.95 -22.47 21.28
N GLY A 37 -2.78 -21.17 21.00
CA GLY A 37 -1.65 -20.36 21.46
C GLY A 37 -2.08 -19.24 22.40
N ALA A 38 -1.37 -19.01 23.50
CA ALA A 38 -1.67 -17.85 24.34
C ALA A 38 -1.27 -16.53 23.63
N PRO A 39 -2.00 -15.42 23.83
CA PRO A 39 -1.58 -14.13 23.30
C PRO A 39 -0.14 -13.78 23.73
N THR A 40 0.73 -13.36 22.80
CA THR A 40 2.15 -13.02 23.08
C THR A 40 2.31 -12.00 24.22
N ARG A 41 1.32 -11.11 24.39
CA ARG A 41 1.27 -10.14 25.50
C ARG A 41 1.21 -10.78 26.90
N ASN A 42 0.81 -12.04 27.02
CA ASN A 42 0.73 -12.75 28.29
C ASN A 42 2.13 -13.12 28.82
N HIS A 43 3.09 -13.39 27.93
CA HIS A 43 4.48 -13.66 28.30
C HIS A 43 5.40 -13.43 27.10
N PRO A 44 6.13 -12.31 26.97
CA PRO A 44 6.90 -12.00 25.76
C PRO A 44 7.97 -13.03 25.35
N GLY A 45 8.43 -13.88 26.28
CA GLY A 45 9.32 -15.01 25.97
C GLY A 45 8.63 -16.14 25.21
N HIS A 46 7.30 -16.26 25.33
CA HIS A 46 6.46 -17.18 24.57
C HIS A 46 5.71 -16.40 23.49
N ASP A 47 6.00 -16.67 22.23
CA ASP A 47 5.42 -15.96 21.08
C ASP A 47 4.67 -16.91 20.13
N PRO A 48 3.48 -17.42 20.54
CA PRO A 48 2.81 -18.53 19.87
C PRO A 48 2.45 -18.26 18.42
N VAL A 49 2.02 -17.05 18.07
CA VAL A 49 1.67 -16.69 16.68
C VAL A 49 2.87 -16.81 15.74
N THR A 50 4.07 -16.43 16.20
CA THR A 50 5.31 -16.62 15.42
C THR A 50 5.67 -18.12 15.34
N ARG A 51 5.41 -18.91 16.38
CA ARG A 51 5.68 -20.36 16.39
C ARG A 51 4.74 -21.13 15.48
N TYR A 52 3.45 -20.81 15.52
CA TYR A 52 2.45 -21.25 14.56
C TYR A 52 2.92 -20.97 13.14
N ARG A 53 3.38 -19.74 12.85
CA ARG A 53 3.88 -19.36 11.53
C ARG A 53 5.09 -20.19 11.09
N VAL A 54 6.04 -20.45 11.98
CA VAL A 54 7.21 -21.29 11.70
C VAL A 54 6.77 -22.73 11.39
N LEU A 55 5.91 -23.31 12.23
CA LEU A 55 5.46 -24.69 12.07
C LEU A 55 4.62 -24.88 10.80
N LYS A 56 3.67 -23.96 10.54
CA LYS A 56 2.82 -23.97 9.35
C LYS A 56 3.64 -23.99 8.06
N LYS A 57 4.70 -23.18 8.02
CA LYS A 57 5.61 -23.09 6.89
C LYS A 57 6.37 -24.41 6.62
N HIS A 58 6.74 -25.15 7.66
CA HIS A 58 7.55 -26.37 7.54
C HIS A 58 6.70 -27.63 7.36
N LEU A 59 5.52 -27.71 7.98
CA LEU A 59 4.69 -28.92 7.98
C LEU A 59 3.59 -28.93 6.91
N GLY A 60 3.27 -27.77 6.31
CA GLY A 60 2.21 -27.71 5.31
C GLY A 60 2.49 -28.52 4.05
N GLY A 61 3.75 -28.74 3.66
CA GLY A 61 4.08 -29.67 2.58
C GLY A 61 3.76 -31.13 2.91
N ASP A 62 3.78 -31.49 4.20
CA ASP A 62 3.64 -32.85 4.71
C ASP A 62 2.17 -33.24 5.00
N GLY A 63 1.21 -32.47 4.49
CA GLY A 63 -0.22 -32.75 4.68
C GLY A 63 -0.80 -32.33 6.03
N ILE A 64 -0.12 -31.47 6.78
CA ILE A 64 -0.56 -30.98 8.08
C ILE A 64 -1.06 -29.54 7.92
N ASN A 65 -2.37 -29.35 8.08
CA ASN A 65 -3.01 -28.05 8.12
C ASN A 65 -3.04 -27.55 9.57
N LEU A 66 -2.48 -26.36 9.80
CA LEU A 66 -2.58 -25.69 11.09
C LEU A 66 -3.57 -24.53 11.02
N THR A 67 -4.40 -24.41 12.06
CA THR A 67 -5.30 -23.29 12.33
C THR A 67 -4.99 -22.70 13.70
N TYR A 68 -4.84 -21.38 13.81
CA TYR A 68 -4.44 -20.70 15.04
C TYR A 68 -5.63 -20.06 15.74
N VAL A 69 -5.75 -20.28 17.06
CA VAL A 69 -6.76 -19.67 17.93
C VAL A 69 -6.11 -19.24 19.25
N GLU A 70 -6.50 -18.08 19.77
CA GLU A 70 -5.99 -17.55 21.05
C GLU A 70 -6.99 -17.61 22.21
N ASP A 71 -8.30 -17.56 21.90
CA ASP A 71 -9.35 -17.55 22.91
C ASP A 71 -9.66 -18.98 23.38
N PRO A 72 -9.48 -19.32 24.69
CA PRO A 72 -9.84 -20.63 25.22
C PRO A 72 -11.29 -21.03 24.98
N ALA A 73 -12.23 -20.07 24.98
CA ALA A 73 -13.65 -20.35 24.77
C ALA A 73 -13.96 -20.68 23.31
N GLU A 74 -13.18 -20.16 22.36
CA GLU A 74 -13.26 -20.52 20.95
C GLU A 74 -12.56 -21.86 20.68
N ALA A 75 -11.34 -22.03 21.20
CA ALA A 75 -10.51 -23.20 20.96
C ALA A 75 -11.07 -24.48 21.60
N LEU A 76 -11.48 -24.41 22.86
CA LEU A 76 -11.87 -25.56 23.68
C LEU A 76 -13.39 -25.66 23.77
N ASN A 77 -14.01 -25.67 22.59
CA ASN A 77 -15.45 -25.84 22.40
C ASN A 77 -15.68 -27.13 21.61
N THR A 78 -16.68 -27.94 22.01
CA THR A 78 -17.02 -29.20 21.33
C THR A 78 -17.26 -29.03 19.82
N GLY A 79 -17.94 -27.95 19.41
CA GLY A 79 -18.19 -27.64 18.00
C GLY A 79 -16.90 -27.32 17.24
N THR A 80 -16.02 -26.51 17.81
CA THR A 80 -14.72 -26.20 17.22
C THR A 80 -13.85 -27.44 17.10
N LEU A 81 -13.71 -28.21 18.19
CA LEU A 81 -12.85 -29.38 18.27
C LEU A 81 -13.28 -30.51 17.32
N ALA A 82 -14.56 -30.59 16.98
CA ALA A 82 -15.07 -31.57 16.00
C ALA A 82 -14.45 -31.42 14.59
N HIS A 83 -13.86 -30.27 14.27
CA HIS A 83 -13.19 -30.02 13.00
C HIS A 83 -11.72 -30.43 12.95
N PHE A 84 -11.13 -30.88 14.07
CA PHE A 84 -9.69 -31.12 14.19
C PHE A 84 -9.38 -32.58 14.55
N ASP A 85 -8.24 -33.07 14.07
CA ASP A 85 -7.67 -34.37 14.44
C ASP A 85 -6.82 -34.26 15.72
N ALA A 86 -6.24 -33.09 15.97
CA ALA A 86 -5.45 -32.85 17.17
C ALA A 86 -5.47 -31.38 17.63
N VAL A 87 -5.19 -31.18 18.92
CA VAL A 87 -4.94 -29.87 19.54
C VAL A 87 -3.49 -29.80 19.98
N LEU A 88 -2.73 -28.87 19.41
CA LEU A 88 -1.41 -28.48 19.87
C LEU A 88 -1.53 -27.23 20.74
N MET A 89 -1.17 -27.34 22.01
CA MET A 89 -1.34 -26.27 22.99
C MET A 89 0.00 -25.68 23.38
N TYR A 90 0.16 -24.36 23.23
CA TYR A 90 1.36 -23.64 23.61
C TYR A 90 1.00 -22.29 24.26
N GLY A 91 1.01 -22.25 25.58
CA GLY A 91 0.64 -21.05 26.32
C GLY A 91 0.55 -21.28 27.82
N ASN A 92 0.32 -20.19 28.56
CA ASN A 92 0.19 -20.16 30.01
C ASN A 92 -1.19 -19.59 30.39
N TRP A 93 -2.17 -20.46 30.64
CA TRP A 93 -3.50 -20.06 31.10
C TRP A 93 -3.72 -20.53 32.53
N ALA A 94 -4.12 -19.59 33.40
CA ALA A 94 -4.59 -19.86 34.77
C ALA A 94 -3.71 -20.89 35.52
N GLN A 95 -2.40 -20.64 35.62
CA GLN A 95 -1.42 -21.62 36.12
C GLN A 95 -1.76 -22.25 37.48
N HIS A 96 -2.35 -21.47 38.39
CA HIS A 96 -2.81 -21.94 39.70
C HIS A 96 -4.34 -21.93 39.83
N GLY A 97 -5.06 -21.80 38.71
CA GLY A 97 -6.51 -21.76 38.63
C GLY A 97 -7.10 -23.08 38.09
N PRO A 98 -8.43 -23.24 38.19
CA PRO A 98 -9.13 -24.31 37.51
C PRO A 98 -9.29 -24.01 36.02
N MET A 99 -9.50 -25.04 35.22
CA MET A 99 -10.04 -24.91 33.87
C MET A 99 -11.56 -24.73 33.97
N PRO A 100 -12.20 -23.88 33.13
CA PRO A 100 -13.65 -23.82 33.08
C PRO A 100 -14.25 -25.20 32.74
N GLU A 101 -15.29 -25.62 33.47
CA GLU A 101 -15.83 -26.99 33.41
C GLU A 101 -16.24 -27.41 31.99
N GLU A 102 -16.89 -26.52 31.23
CA GLU A 102 -17.28 -26.80 29.84
C GLU A 102 -16.08 -27.01 28.92
N GLN A 103 -15.00 -26.23 29.10
CA GLN A 103 -13.78 -26.34 28.31
C GLN A 103 -12.99 -27.60 28.68
N GLU A 104 -12.92 -27.92 29.98
CA GLU A 104 -12.30 -29.15 30.48
C GLU A 104 -13.02 -30.37 29.92
N LYS A 105 -14.34 -30.37 29.99
CA LYS A 105 -15.17 -31.43 29.42
C LYS A 105 -14.96 -31.55 27.92
N ALA A 106 -14.99 -30.46 27.17
CA ALA A 106 -14.80 -30.48 25.72
C ALA A 106 -13.44 -31.09 25.32
N LEU A 107 -12.36 -30.69 26.00
CA LEU A 107 -11.02 -31.22 25.74
C LEU A 107 -10.90 -32.70 26.13
N VAL A 108 -11.37 -33.09 27.32
CA VAL A 108 -11.32 -34.49 27.78
C VAL A 108 -12.13 -35.39 26.85
N ASP A 109 -13.38 -35.01 26.54
CA ASP A 109 -14.24 -35.75 25.61
C ASP A 109 -13.59 -35.90 24.23
N PHE A 110 -12.98 -34.83 23.72
CA PHE A 110 -12.28 -34.84 22.44
C PHE A 110 -11.15 -35.88 22.42
N VAL A 111 -10.30 -35.88 23.44
CA VAL A 111 -9.19 -36.84 23.56
C VAL A 111 -9.72 -38.26 23.77
N GLU A 112 -10.70 -38.46 24.65
CA GLU A 112 -11.26 -39.79 24.91
C GLU A 112 -11.86 -40.45 23.67
N LYS A 113 -12.39 -39.65 22.74
CA LYS A 113 -12.96 -40.08 21.45
C LYS A 113 -11.92 -40.26 20.33
N GLY A 114 -10.62 -40.14 20.62
CA GLY A 114 -9.55 -40.39 19.65
C GLY A 114 -8.81 -39.15 19.17
N GLY A 115 -9.20 -37.94 19.61
CA GLY A 115 -8.49 -36.72 19.29
C GLY A 115 -7.08 -36.70 19.90
N GLY A 116 -6.10 -36.20 19.13
CA GLY A 116 -4.73 -36.04 19.61
C GLY A 116 -4.57 -34.80 20.50
N PHE A 117 -3.79 -34.89 21.57
CA PHE A 117 -3.45 -33.71 22.40
C PHE A 117 -1.94 -33.56 22.55
N LEU A 118 -1.42 -32.37 22.21
CA LEU A 118 0.00 -32.07 22.20
C LEU A 118 0.29 -30.79 23.01
N PRO A 119 0.27 -30.86 24.35
CA PRO A 119 0.80 -29.79 25.20
C PRO A 119 2.31 -29.63 25.00
N ILE A 120 2.76 -28.42 24.67
CA ILE A 120 4.17 -28.10 24.41
C ILE A 120 4.69 -27.14 25.48
N HIS A 121 5.87 -27.46 26.03
CA HIS A 121 6.67 -26.61 26.89
C HIS A 121 5.88 -26.07 28.10
N CYS A 122 5.44 -24.82 28.01
CA CYS A 122 4.74 -24.09 29.06
C CYS A 122 3.30 -24.54 29.29
N ALA A 123 2.73 -25.36 28.40
CA ALA A 123 1.39 -25.94 28.58
C ALA A 123 1.26 -26.79 29.87
N SER A 124 2.34 -27.36 30.40
CA SER A 124 2.32 -28.07 31.70
C SER A 124 2.14 -27.14 32.91
N ALA A 125 2.27 -25.83 32.71
CA ALA A 125 1.96 -24.81 33.69
C ALA A 125 0.53 -24.30 33.59
N CYS A 126 -0.37 -24.94 32.82
CA CYS A 126 -1.77 -24.51 32.75
C CYS A 126 -2.68 -25.24 33.74
N TYR A 127 -3.69 -24.54 34.25
CA TYR A 127 -4.83 -25.11 34.97
C TYR A 127 -4.47 -26.08 36.12
N GLY A 128 -3.46 -25.77 36.96
CA GLY A 128 -2.94 -26.72 37.95
C GLY A 128 -3.94 -27.23 39.01
N LYS A 129 -5.13 -26.63 39.13
CA LYS A 129 -6.25 -27.09 39.98
C LYS A 129 -7.27 -28.00 39.27
N SER A 130 -7.08 -28.27 37.98
CA SER A 130 -7.88 -29.23 37.22
C SER A 130 -7.20 -30.60 37.24
N GLU A 131 -7.73 -31.53 38.04
CA GLU A 131 -7.17 -32.89 38.11
C GLU A 131 -7.27 -33.62 36.77
N ALA A 132 -8.34 -33.39 36.00
CA ALA A 132 -8.50 -33.98 34.68
C ALA A 132 -7.45 -33.47 33.69
N PHE A 133 -7.21 -32.15 33.64
CA PHE A 133 -6.18 -31.57 32.78
C PHE A 133 -4.76 -32.02 33.19
N VAL A 134 -4.45 -31.98 34.49
CA VAL A 134 -3.16 -32.44 35.02
C VAL A 134 -2.91 -33.90 34.65
N LYS A 135 -3.92 -34.75 34.79
CA LYS A 135 -3.84 -36.15 34.37
C LYS A 135 -3.65 -36.29 32.86
N LEU A 136 -4.34 -35.46 32.05
CA LEU A 136 -4.18 -35.44 30.59
C LEU A 136 -2.74 -35.15 30.17
N VAL A 137 -2.16 -34.04 30.64
CA VAL A 137 -0.76 -33.66 30.35
C VAL A 137 0.22 -34.69 30.91
N GLY A 138 -0.11 -35.26 32.06
CA GLY A 138 0.67 -36.28 32.74
C GLY A 138 1.69 -35.72 33.73
N GLY A 139 1.90 -34.42 33.84
CA GLY A 139 2.78 -33.80 34.84
C GLY A 139 2.54 -32.30 34.94
N VAL A 140 2.92 -31.69 36.07
CA VAL A 140 2.71 -30.26 36.31
C VAL A 140 4.05 -29.56 36.42
N PHE A 141 4.16 -28.39 35.79
CA PHE A 141 5.31 -27.52 35.97
C PHE A 141 5.53 -27.18 37.46
N LYS A 142 6.78 -27.29 37.93
CA LYS A 142 7.19 -26.91 39.29
C LYS A 142 8.11 -25.70 39.30
N SER A 143 9.18 -25.76 38.51
CA SER A 143 10.23 -24.74 38.47
C SER A 143 11.05 -24.86 37.19
N HIS A 144 11.83 -23.85 36.84
CA HIS A 144 12.83 -23.94 35.79
C HIS A 144 14.08 -23.12 36.13
N GLY A 145 15.20 -23.47 35.51
CA GLY A 145 16.34 -22.57 35.30
C GLY A 145 16.46 -22.23 33.82
N GLY A 146 17.70 -22.18 33.32
CA GLY A 146 17.96 -22.10 31.88
C GLY A 146 19.38 -22.56 31.56
N GLY A 147 19.57 -23.14 30.39
CA GLY A 147 20.87 -23.65 29.97
C GLY A 147 20.83 -24.23 28.56
N GLU A 148 22.01 -24.44 28.00
CA GLU A 148 22.18 -25.18 26.74
C GLU A 148 22.37 -26.66 27.05
N PHE A 149 21.53 -27.51 26.45
CA PHE A 149 21.58 -28.96 26.65
C PHE A 149 20.95 -29.70 25.47
N SER A 150 21.11 -31.01 25.48
CA SER A 150 20.46 -31.94 24.56
C SER A 150 19.67 -32.99 25.35
N PRO A 151 18.34 -33.06 25.20
CA PRO A 151 17.55 -34.13 25.80
C PRO A 151 18.00 -35.50 25.28
N GLU A 152 18.35 -36.41 26.17
CA GLU A 152 18.78 -37.77 25.85
C GLU A 152 17.57 -38.62 25.48
N THR A 153 17.64 -39.34 24.35
CA THR A 153 16.58 -40.26 23.95
C THR A 153 16.70 -41.57 24.72
N THR A 154 15.82 -41.78 25.70
CA THR A 154 15.82 -42.97 26.56
C THR A 154 15.03 -44.14 25.98
N ASN A 155 14.08 -43.86 25.07
CA ASN A 155 13.34 -44.90 24.34
C ASN A 155 13.50 -44.71 22.82
N GLY A 156 14.57 -45.26 22.24
CA GLY A 156 14.84 -45.18 20.81
C GLY A 156 13.97 -46.08 19.91
N ASN A 157 13.16 -46.97 20.49
CA ASN A 157 12.31 -47.90 19.72
C ASN A 157 10.91 -47.35 19.44
N HIS A 158 10.47 -46.33 20.20
CA HIS A 158 9.18 -45.70 19.99
C HIS A 158 9.11 -45.01 18.62
N GLU A 159 7.93 -45.00 18.01
CA GLU A 159 7.74 -44.48 16.65
C GLU A 159 8.21 -43.02 16.49
N ILE A 160 7.99 -42.20 17.51
CA ILE A 160 8.39 -40.78 17.51
C ILE A 160 9.92 -40.60 17.53
N THR A 161 10.65 -41.43 18.27
CA THR A 161 12.08 -41.26 18.56
C THR A 161 12.98 -42.21 17.75
N ARG A 162 12.40 -43.17 17.05
CA ARG A 162 13.14 -44.11 16.20
C ARG A 162 13.85 -43.37 15.06
N GLY A 163 15.18 -43.38 15.12
CA GLY A 163 16.06 -42.68 14.18
C GLY A 163 15.99 -41.15 14.31
N TYR A 164 15.51 -40.61 15.43
CA TYR A 164 15.52 -39.18 15.70
C TYR A 164 16.91 -38.74 16.19
N GLU A 165 17.47 -37.70 15.57
CA GLU A 165 18.85 -37.27 15.83
C GLU A 165 19.01 -36.33 17.03
N GLY A 166 17.90 -35.80 17.59
CA GLY A 166 17.95 -34.82 18.66
C GLY A 166 18.47 -33.44 18.21
N PHE A 167 18.59 -32.51 19.15
CA PHE A 167 19.21 -31.20 18.91
C PHE A 167 19.84 -30.67 20.19
N THR A 168 20.72 -29.67 20.04
CA THR A 168 21.24 -28.87 21.14
C THR A 168 20.70 -27.45 21.00
N ALA A 169 20.12 -26.93 22.08
CA ALA A 169 19.69 -25.54 22.13
C ALA A 169 19.70 -25.06 23.58
N TRP A 170 19.78 -23.74 23.76
CA TRP A 170 19.38 -23.15 25.02
C TRP A 170 17.87 -23.30 25.19
N ASP A 171 17.43 -23.75 26.35
CA ASP A 171 16.01 -23.82 26.73
C ASP A 171 15.85 -23.57 28.25
N GLU A 172 14.62 -23.37 28.70
CA GLU A 172 14.32 -23.32 30.13
C GLU A 172 14.38 -24.73 30.72
N THR A 173 15.20 -24.92 31.75
CA THR A 173 15.42 -26.23 32.36
C THR A 173 14.27 -26.62 33.28
N TYR A 174 13.10 -26.94 32.70
CA TYR A 174 11.90 -27.31 33.43
C TYR A 174 12.15 -28.50 34.36
N VAL A 175 11.41 -28.49 35.48
CA VAL A 175 11.27 -29.56 36.46
C VAL A 175 9.78 -29.70 36.73
N HIS A 176 9.31 -30.93 36.78
CA HIS A 176 7.89 -31.23 36.99
C HIS A 176 7.64 -31.87 38.36
N GLU A 177 6.37 -31.87 38.76
CA GLU A 177 5.86 -32.61 39.88
C GLU A 177 4.53 -33.29 39.53
N ARG A 178 3.95 -34.02 40.49
CA ARG A 178 2.67 -34.74 40.34
C ARG A 178 2.66 -35.61 39.10
N HIS A 179 3.73 -36.38 38.94
CA HIS A 179 3.91 -37.21 37.78
C HIS A 179 2.87 -38.33 37.70
N GLY A 180 2.12 -38.39 36.58
CA GLY A 180 1.26 -39.53 36.26
C GLY A 180 2.06 -40.82 36.11
N THR A 181 1.46 -41.93 36.54
CA THR A 181 2.09 -43.26 36.53
C THR A 181 1.94 -44.00 35.20
N ASP A 182 1.15 -43.47 34.26
CA ASP A 182 0.75 -44.09 32.99
C ASP A 182 1.46 -43.49 31.77
N ARG A 183 2.66 -42.93 31.96
CA ARG A 183 3.45 -42.29 30.90
C ARG A 183 4.56 -43.20 30.40
N THR A 184 4.83 -43.14 29.11
CA THR A 184 6.05 -43.66 28.50
C THR A 184 7.02 -42.52 28.25
N ILE A 185 8.18 -42.53 28.93
CA ILE A 185 9.22 -41.52 28.74
C ILE A 185 9.97 -41.80 27.44
N LEU A 186 10.16 -40.76 26.64
CA LEU A 186 10.85 -40.81 25.35
C LEU A 186 12.22 -40.12 25.42
N GLN A 187 12.30 -39.03 26.18
CA GLN A 187 13.55 -38.29 26.41
C GLN A 187 13.67 -37.82 27.86
N GLU A 188 14.89 -37.68 28.35
CA GLU A 188 15.23 -37.15 29.67
C GLU A 188 16.31 -36.07 29.60
N ARG A 189 16.38 -35.21 30.63
CA ARG A 189 17.49 -34.28 30.86
C ARG A 189 17.97 -34.42 32.30
N ASP A 190 19.18 -34.94 32.50
CA ASP A 190 19.77 -35.15 33.84
C ASP A 190 18.83 -35.95 34.78
N GLY A 191 18.12 -36.94 34.24
CA GLY A 191 17.12 -37.75 34.96
C GLY A 191 15.74 -37.10 35.13
N GLU A 192 15.53 -35.86 34.69
CA GLU A 192 14.21 -35.25 34.61
C GLU A 192 13.49 -35.72 33.34
N PRO A 193 12.25 -36.27 33.43
CA PRO A 193 11.42 -36.57 32.27
C PRO A 193 11.23 -35.33 31.38
N TRP A 194 11.58 -35.44 30.10
CA TRP A 194 11.62 -34.30 29.19
C TRP A 194 10.57 -34.37 28.09
N THR A 195 10.49 -35.51 27.42
CA THR A 195 9.47 -35.79 26.40
C THR A 195 8.80 -37.11 26.76
N TRP A 196 7.48 -37.17 26.75
CA TRP A 196 6.73 -38.38 27.06
C TRP A 196 5.42 -38.47 26.28
N VAL A 197 4.87 -39.68 26.26
CA VAL A 197 3.55 -39.97 25.71
C VAL A 197 2.68 -40.71 26.71
N ARG A 198 1.36 -40.57 26.56
CA ARG A 198 0.35 -41.39 27.25
C ARG A 198 -0.92 -41.53 26.42
N THR A 199 -1.85 -42.36 26.88
CA THR A 199 -3.15 -42.57 26.23
C THR A 199 -4.30 -42.20 27.16
N GLN A 200 -5.39 -41.67 26.61
CA GLN A 200 -6.63 -41.39 27.34
C GLN A 200 -7.81 -41.81 26.47
N GLY A 201 -8.62 -42.77 26.93
CA GLY A 201 -9.65 -43.38 26.09
C GLY A 201 -9.02 -43.93 24.79
N GLN A 202 -9.51 -43.48 23.64
CA GLN A 202 -8.94 -43.81 22.32
C GLN A 202 -7.85 -42.83 21.86
N GLY A 203 -7.70 -41.68 22.54
CA GLY A 203 -6.77 -40.63 22.15
C GLY A 203 -5.35 -40.83 22.68
N ARG A 204 -4.44 -40.09 22.05
CA ARG A 204 -2.99 -40.15 22.28
C ARG A 204 -2.51 -38.75 22.68
N VAL A 205 -1.75 -38.68 23.77
CA VAL A 205 -1.21 -37.44 24.33
C VAL A 205 0.31 -37.45 24.23
N PHE A 206 0.88 -36.37 23.68
CA PHE A 206 2.31 -36.13 23.61
C PHE A 206 2.66 -34.87 24.39
N TYR A 207 3.70 -34.92 25.22
CA TYR A 207 4.27 -33.74 25.85
C TYR A 207 5.77 -33.67 25.59
N THR A 208 6.28 -32.46 25.39
CA THR A 208 7.71 -32.16 25.50
C THR A 208 7.90 -30.87 26.26
N ALA A 209 8.88 -30.86 27.16
CA ALA A 209 9.32 -29.67 27.88
C ALA A 209 10.13 -28.72 26.98
N SER A 210 10.56 -29.16 25.78
CA SER A 210 11.26 -28.28 24.85
C SER A 210 10.33 -27.27 24.20
N GLY A 211 10.74 -26.00 24.14
CA GLY A 211 10.02 -24.99 23.35
C GLY A 211 9.87 -23.61 23.97
N HIS A 212 10.85 -23.11 24.73
CA HIS A 212 10.79 -21.74 25.25
C HIS A 212 10.69 -20.68 24.16
N ASP A 213 11.66 -20.64 23.24
CA ASP A 213 11.71 -19.60 22.20
C ASP A 213 12.32 -20.06 20.86
N HIS A 214 12.60 -19.09 19.99
CA HIS A 214 13.16 -19.31 18.64
C HIS A 214 14.40 -20.22 18.59
N ARG A 215 15.22 -20.27 19.65
CA ARG A 215 16.43 -21.12 19.68
C ARG A 215 16.09 -22.61 19.60
N VAL A 216 14.89 -22.99 20.04
CA VAL A 216 14.33 -24.33 19.92
C VAL A 216 13.39 -24.40 18.71
N TRP A 217 12.46 -23.45 18.60
CA TRP A 217 11.42 -23.48 17.58
C TRP A 217 11.92 -23.31 16.14
N ASP A 218 13.13 -22.79 15.93
CA ASP A 218 13.72 -22.66 14.59
C ASP A 218 14.62 -23.85 14.22
N GLN A 219 14.77 -24.83 15.13
CA GLN A 219 15.58 -26.04 14.88
C GLN A 219 14.84 -27.01 13.94
N PRO A 220 15.48 -27.46 12.84
CA PRO A 220 14.88 -28.45 11.95
C PRO A 220 14.49 -29.75 12.65
N ASN A 221 15.32 -30.21 13.60
CA ASN A 221 15.05 -31.44 14.35
C ASN A 221 13.88 -31.27 15.34
N PHE A 222 13.62 -30.05 15.84
CA PHE A 222 12.41 -29.81 16.61
C PHE A 222 11.15 -29.85 15.74
N HIS A 223 11.21 -29.36 14.49
CA HIS A 223 10.12 -29.53 13.53
C HIS A 223 9.86 -31.01 13.22
N ASP A 224 10.92 -31.81 13.06
CA ASP A 224 10.80 -33.26 12.85
C ASP A 224 10.16 -33.96 14.06
N LEU A 225 10.58 -33.61 15.29
CA LEU A 225 9.97 -34.14 16.52
C LEU A 225 8.48 -33.84 16.58
N LEU A 226 8.09 -32.58 16.34
CA LEU A 226 6.67 -32.17 16.36
C LEU A 226 5.86 -32.84 15.24
N LYS A 227 6.44 -33.00 14.05
CA LYS A 227 5.79 -33.74 12.95
C LYS A 227 5.50 -35.18 13.33
N ARG A 228 6.49 -35.88 13.87
CA ARG A 228 6.35 -37.27 14.31
C ARG A 228 5.36 -37.40 15.46
N ALA A 229 5.38 -36.45 16.39
CA ALA A 229 4.40 -36.38 17.47
C ALA A 229 2.98 -36.19 16.94
N ILE A 230 2.76 -35.28 15.98
CA ILE A 230 1.45 -35.07 15.35
C ILE A 230 0.96 -36.36 14.68
N TYR A 231 1.78 -36.99 13.84
CA TYR A 231 1.40 -38.24 13.17
C TYR A 231 1.07 -39.35 14.17
N TRP A 232 1.83 -39.48 15.26
CA TRP A 232 1.52 -40.46 16.27
C TRP A 232 0.21 -40.13 17.01
N SER A 233 0.01 -38.87 17.40
CA SER A 233 -1.10 -38.41 18.24
C SER A 233 -2.46 -38.41 17.55
N VAL A 234 -2.54 -38.16 16.24
CA VAL A 234 -3.83 -38.16 15.50
C VAL A 234 -4.46 -39.55 15.33
N GLY A 235 -3.73 -40.61 15.69
CA GLY A 235 -4.23 -41.97 15.56
C GLY A 235 -4.14 -42.55 14.15
N ASP A 236 -4.48 -43.83 14.03
CA ASP A 236 -4.23 -44.60 12.80
C ASP A 236 -5.25 -44.27 11.69
N ASP A 237 -6.50 -43.95 12.05
CA ASP A 237 -7.55 -43.59 11.09
C ASP A 237 -7.29 -42.25 10.40
N ALA A 238 -6.84 -41.23 11.13
CA ALA A 238 -6.47 -39.94 10.55
C ALA A 238 -5.24 -40.09 9.63
N ARG A 239 -4.25 -40.88 10.04
CA ARG A 239 -3.09 -41.21 9.19
C ARG A 239 -3.47 -41.99 7.93
N ALA A 240 -4.41 -42.93 8.03
CA ALA A 240 -4.90 -43.68 6.89
C ALA A 240 -5.58 -42.76 5.86
N ARG A 241 -6.39 -41.78 6.31
CA ARG A 241 -6.99 -40.75 5.46
C ARG A 241 -5.94 -39.87 4.78
N LEU A 242 -4.90 -39.44 5.51
CA LEU A 242 -3.78 -38.70 4.91
C LEU A 242 -3.03 -39.55 3.87
N ALA A 243 -2.77 -40.82 4.16
CA ALA A 243 -2.11 -41.72 3.22
C ALA A 243 -2.96 -41.95 1.96
N ALA A 244 -4.28 -42.05 2.11
CA ALA A 244 -5.23 -42.22 1.01
C ALA A 244 -5.28 -41.00 0.08
N LEU A 245 -5.00 -39.79 0.58
CA LEU A 245 -4.90 -38.56 -0.21
C LEU A 245 -3.81 -38.66 -1.31
N LYS A 246 -2.74 -39.43 -1.06
CA LYS A 246 -1.58 -39.57 -1.96
C LYS A 246 -1.04 -38.20 -2.37
N LEU A 247 -0.42 -37.50 -1.42
CA LEU A 247 0.21 -36.20 -1.68
C LEU A 247 1.20 -36.32 -2.84
N PRO A 248 1.23 -35.33 -3.77
CA PRO A 248 2.11 -35.37 -4.92
C PRO A 248 3.58 -35.15 -4.52
N ASP A 249 4.48 -35.89 -5.17
CA ASP A 249 5.93 -35.68 -5.13
C ASP A 249 6.40 -35.22 -6.53
N PRO A 250 6.42 -33.90 -6.79
CA PRO A 250 6.66 -33.39 -8.13
C PRO A 250 8.12 -33.62 -8.55
N LYS A 251 8.31 -34.02 -9.80
CA LYS A 251 9.64 -34.16 -10.38
C LYS A 251 10.32 -32.79 -10.44
N LEU A 252 11.60 -32.76 -10.07
CA LEU A 252 12.42 -31.56 -10.21
C LEU A 252 12.98 -31.43 -11.63
N ILE A 253 12.94 -30.21 -12.16
CA ILE A 253 13.54 -29.82 -13.44
C ILE A 253 14.71 -28.86 -13.21
N ASP A 254 15.68 -28.88 -14.13
CA ASP A 254 16.77 -27.92 -14.15
C ASP A 254 16.29 -26.55 -14.61
N VAL A 255 16.66 -25.51 -13.85
CA VAL A 255 16.29 -24.12 -14.12
C VAL A 255 17.49 -23.20 -13.93
N ARG A 256 17.41 -21.99 -14.49
CA ARG A 256 18.35 -20.92 -14.21
C ARG A 256 17.60 -19.68 -13.77
N LEU A 257 17.32 -19.58 -12.48
CA LEU A 257 16.47 -18.53 -11.92
C LEU A 257 17.11 -17.80 -10.73
N PRO A 258 16.72 -16.53 -10.48
CA PRO A 258 17.26 -15.77 -9.37
C PRO A 258 16.77 -16.33 -8.02
N GLY A 259 17.68 -16.45 -7.05
CA GLY A 259 17.36 -16.81 -5.68
C GLY A 259 17.72 -15.69 -4.71
N TYR A 260 16.77 -14.79 -4.48
CA TYR A 260 16.97 -13.56 -3.70
C TYR A 260 17.20 -13.81 -2.20
N ILE A 261 16.48 -14.77 -1.60
CA ILE A 261 16.58 -15.06 -0.16
C ILE A 261 17.98 -15.57 0.21
N LYS A 262 18.49 -16.55 -0.54
CA LYS A 262 19.84 -17.12 -0.33
C LYS A 262 20.93 -16.35 -1.08
N ARG A 263 20.56 -15.33 -1.87
CA ARG A 263 21.42 -14.58 -2.81
C ARG A 263 22.26 -15.48 -3.72
N LYS A 264 21.67 -16.58 -4.18
CA LYS A 264 22.31 -17.63 -4.98
C LYS A 264 21.38 -18.07 -6.09
N LEU A 265 21.96 -18.52 -7.20
CA LEU A 265 21.20 -19.07 -8.32
C LEU A 265 20.35 -20.27 -7.86
N VAL A 266 19.09 -20.29 -8.26
CA VAL A 266 18.23 -21.46 -8.14
C VAL A 266 18.44 -22.32 -9.38
N THR A 267 18.85 -23.57 -9.16
CA THR A 267 19.21 -24.51 -10.23
C THR A 267 18.20 -25.63 -10.45
N ARG A 268 17.32 -25.91 -9.47
CA ARG A 268 16.28 -26.94 -9.57
C ARG A 268 14.97 -26.46 -8.96
N LEU A 269 13.85 -26.76 -9.60
CA LEU A 269 12.49 -26.50 -9.11
C LEU A 269 11.51 -27.59 -9.54
N PRO A 270 10.37 -27.75 -8.84
CA PRO A 270 9.31 -28.65 -9.26
C PRO A 270 8.70 -28.31 -10.63
N GLU A 271 8.33 -29.31 -11.41
CA GLU A 271 7.48 -29.18 -12.59
C GLU A 271 6.03 -28.81 -12.21
N PRO A 272 5.19 -28.30 -13.14
CA PRO A 272 3.80 -27.97 -12.82
C PRO A 272 3.01 -29.24 -12.53
N LEU A 273 2.13 -29.20 -11.54
CA LEU A 273 1.24 -30.31 -11.18
C LEU A 273 -0.07 -30.20 -11.94
N PRO A 274 -0.74 -31.29 -12.33
CA PRO A 274 -2.13 -31.24 -12.78
C PRO A 274 -3.07 -30.63 -11.72
N PRO A 275 -4.20 -30.00 -12.09
CA PRO A 275 -5.13 -29.39 -11.13
C PRO A 275 -5.56 -30.32 -10.00
N ALA A 276 -5.84 -31.59 -10.31
CA ALA A 276 -6.26 -32.61 -9.34
C ALA A 276 -5.17 -32.99 -8.32
N GLU A 277 -3.90 -32.81 -8.66
CA GLU A 277 -2.78 -33.07 -7.74
C GLU A 277 -2.45 -31.81 -6.93
N SER A 278 -2.46 -30.65 -7.58
CA SER A 278 -2.17 -29.37 -6.93
C SER A 278 -3.18 -29.01 -5.84
N ILE A 279 -4.47 -29.29 -6.03
CA ILE A 279 -5.52 -29.00 -5.02
C ILE A 279 -5.29 -29.76 -3.71
N LYS A 280 -4.62 -30.92 -3.75
CA LYS A 280 -4.26 -31.70 -2.55
C LYS A 280 -3.21 -30.99 -1.67
N LEU A 281 -2.51 -29.99 -2.21
CA LEU A 281 -1.53 -29.16 -1.53
C LEU A 281 -2.11 -27.86 -0.98
N ALA A 282 -3.38 -27.56 -1.27
CA ALA A 282 -4.06 -26.38 -0.79
C ALA A 282 -4.70 -26.60 0.59
N GLN A 283 -4.81 -25.51 1.34
CA GLN A 283 -5.54 -25.41 2.60
C GLN A 283 -6.53 -24.25 2.48
N VAL A 284 -7.74 -24.49 2.96
CA VAL A 284 -8.77 -23.49 3.29
C VAL A 284 -9.15 -23.66 4.77
N PRO A 285 -9.82 -22.68 5.41
CA PRO A 285 -10.24 -22.82 6.80
C PRO A 285 -11.15 -24.05 7.01
N PRO A 286 -11.11 -24.69 8.19
CA PRO A 286 -12.05 -25.76 8.52
C PRO A 286 -13.51 -25.32 8.32
N GLY A 287 -14.33 -26.21 7.75
CA GLY A 287 -15.71 -25.92 7.37
C GLY A 287 -15.87 -25.20 6.02
N PHE A 288 -14.79 -24.92 5.31
CA PHE A 288 -14.81 -24.46 3.92
C PHE A 288 -14.37 -25.56 2.95
N GLU A 289 -14.75 -25.37 1.70
CA GLU A 289 -14.38 -26.20 0.56
C GLU A 289 -13.70 -25.32 -0.51
N LEU A 290 -12.78 -25.92 -1.24
CA LEU A 290 -12.13 -25.33 -2.41
C LEU A 290 -12.51 -26.15 -3.63
N SER A 291 -12.92 -25.50 -4.72
CA SER A 291 -13.21 -26.17 -5.99
C SER A 291 -12.50 -25.50 -7.17
N VAL A 292 -12.16 -26.28 -8.20
CA VAL A 292 -11.63 -25.78 -9.46
C VAL A 292 -12.81 -25.44 -10.38
N PHE A 293 -12.97 -24.16 -10.70
CA PHE A 293 -13.96 -23.71 -11.67
C PHE A 293 -13.42 -23.84 -13.10
N ALA A 294 -12.21 -23.34 -13.36
CA ALA A 294 -11.55 -23.45 -14.66
C ALA A 294 -10.03 -23.63 -14.47
N ALA A 295 -9.39 -24.30 -15.41
CA ALA A 295 -7.95 -24.55 -15.40
C ALA A 295 -7.41 -24.68 -16.84
N GLU A 296 -6.10 -24.81 -16.97
CA GLU A 296 -5.46 -25.17 -18.23
C GLU A 296 -5.97 -26.51 -18.83
N PRO A 297 -5.98 -26.65 -20.17
CA PRO A 297 -5.57 -25.68 -21.18
C PRO A 297 -6.62 -24.61 -21.51
N ASP A 298 -7.83 -24.70 -20.92
CA ASP A 298 -8.96 -23.83 -21.26
C ASP A 298 -8.77 -22.40 -20.75
N ILE A 299 -8.03 -22.22 -19.65
CA ILE A 299 -7.61 -20.91 -19.13
C ILE A 299 -6.10 -20.89 -18.87
N VAL A 300 -5.46 -19.77 -19.21
CA VAL A 300 -4.02 -19.55 -19.05
C VAL A 300 -3.75 -18.15 -18.50
N ASN A 301 -2.87 -18.03 -17.50
CA ASN A 301 -2.46 -16.77 -16.87
C ASN A 301 -3.65 -15.81 -16.59
N PRO A 302 -4.69 -16.22 -15.83
CA PRO A 302 -5.81 -15.35 -15.50
C PRO A 302 -5.36 -14.21 -14.58
N ILE A 303 -5.51 -12.96 -15.03
CA ILE A 303 -5.09 -11.77 -14.25
C ILE A 303 -6.24 -11.11 -13.50
N TYR A 304 -7.45 -11.22 -14.04
CA TYR A 304 -8.64 -10.55 -13.53
C TYR A 304 -9.91 -11.30 -13.95
N ILE A 305 -10.94 -11.24 -13.11
CA ILE A 305 -12.25 -11.85 -13.35
C ILE A 305 -13.36 -10.84 -13.03
N ALA A 306 -14.44 -10.87 -13.82
CA ALA A 306 -15.68 -10.15 -13.58
C ALA A 306 -16.86 -10.99 -14.06
N TRP A 307 -18.09 -10.63 -13.70
CA TRP A 307 -19.30 -11.36 -14.10
C TRP A 307 -20.31 -10.47 -14.79
N ASP A 308 -21.00 -11.03 -15.77
CA ASP A 308 -22.14 -10.38 -16.43
C ASP A 308 -23.43 -10.52 -15.60
N GLU A 309 -24.53 -9.97 -16.09
CA GLU A 309 -25.85 -10.02 -15.44
C GLU A 309 -26.44 -11.44 -15.36
N ARG A 310 -25.87 -12.40 -16.10
CA ARG A 310 -26.23 -13.82 -16.08
C ARG A 310 -25.36 -14.61 -15.10
N GLY A 311 -24.36 -13.98 -14.48
CA GLY A 311 -23.40 -14.60 -13.57
C GLY A 311 -22.31 -15.42 -14.27
N ARG A 312 -22.10 -15.24 -15.58
CA ARG A 312 -21.03 -15.90 -16.33
C ARG A 312 -19.69 -15.24 -16.04
N ALA A 313 -18.62 -16.01 -15.90
CA ALA A 313 -17.30 -15.49 -15.57
C ALA A 313 -16.58 -14.99 -16.83
N PHE A 314 -16.32 -13.69 -16.92
CA PHE A 314 -15.42 -13.11 -17.90
C PHE A 314 -14.03 -13.06 -17.29
N VAL A 315 -13.03 -13.57 -18.00
CA VAL A 315 -11.66 -13.71 -17.52
C VAL A 315 -10.72 -12.99 -18.47
N VAL A 316 -9.88 -12.12 -17.91
CA VAL A 316 -8.76 -11.51 -18.63
C VAL A 316 -7.57 -12.46 -18.58
N GLU A 317 -7.18 -13.00 -19.74
CA GLU A 317 -6.01 -13.87 -19.90
C GLU A 317 -4.87 -13.08 -20.56
N THR A 318 -3.66 -13.17 -20.01
CA THR A 318 -2.48 -12.54 -20.64
C THR A 318 -1.29 -13.49 -20.78
N ILE A 319 -0.96 -13.77 -22.03
CA ILE A 319 0.20 -14.56 -22.47
C ILE A 319 1.36 -13.66 -22.92
N ASP A 320 1.07 -12.39 -23.23
CA ASP A 320 2.05 -11.40 -23.63
C ASP A 320 2.78 -10.76 -22.45
N TYR A 321 2.14 -10.71 -21.28
CA TYR A 321 2.77 -10.21 -20.07
C TYR A 321 4.05 -11.00 -19.72
N PRO A 322 5.12 -10.33 -19.22
CA PRO A 322 5.27 -8.88 -19.09
C PRO A 322 5.95 -8.20 -20.29
N ASN A 323 6.64 -8.95 -21.16
CA ASN A 323 7.63 -8.37 -22.08
C ASN A 323 7.18 -8.28 -23.54
N ASN A 324 6.08 -8.90 -23.94
CA ASN A 324 5.64 -8.92 -25.33
C ASN A 324 4.77 -7.70 -25.67
N LEU A 325 5.38 -6.51 -25.72
CA LEU A 325 4.72 -5.28 -26.15
C LEU A 325 4.81 -5.13 -27.68
N GLN A 326 3.69 -5.30 -28.36
CA GLN A 326 3.53 -5.16 -29.81
C GLN A 326 3.12 -3.73 -30.20
N ALA A 327 3.42 -3.34 -31.44
CA ALA A 327 3.06 -2.01 -31.95
C ALA A 327 1.53 -1.87 -32.09
N GLY A 328 1.01 -0.66 -31.85
CA GLY A 328 -0.40 -0.34 -32.05
C GLY A 328 -1.38 -0.97 -31.04
N ASN A 329 -0.89 -1.45 -29.89
CA ASN A 329 -1.71 -2.12 -28.86
C ASN A 329 -2.50 -3.33 -29.40
N VAL A 330 -1.89 -4.11 -30.30
CA VAL A 330 -2.44 -5.36 -30.87
C VAL A 330 -1.57 -6.52 -30.44
N GLY A 331 -1.99 -7.25 -29.39
CA GLY A 331 -1.28 -8.42 -28.84
C GLY A 331 -2.01 -9.73 -29.09
N ALA A 332 -1.66 -10.76 -28.34
CA ALA A 332 -2.25 -12.11 -28.38
C ALA A 332 -3.15 -12.41 -27.17
N ASP A 333 -3.37 -11.41 -26.30
CA ASP A 333 -4.18 -11.54 -25.10
C ASP A 333 -5.68 -11.42 -25.42
N ARG A 334 -6.51 -11.89 -24.47
CA ARG A 334 -7.95 -12.10 -24.71
C ARG A 334 -8.79 -11.93 -23.45
N ILE A 335 -10.07 -11.65 -23.66
CA ILE A 335 -11.13 -11.79 -22.66
C ILE A 335 -11.96 -13.01 -23.06
N LYS A 336 -12.14 -13.95 -22.13
CA LYS A 336 -12.87 -15.20 -22.36
C LYS A 336 -14.03 -15.34 -21.38
N ILE A 337 -15.17 -15.78 -21.88
CA ILE A 337 -16.34 -16.15 -21.09
C ILE A 337 -16.20 -17.63 -20.73
N CYS A 338 -16.31 -17.92 -19.44
CA CYS A 338 -16.30 -19.26 -18.87
C CYS A 338 -17.69 -19.53 -18.29
N GLU A 339 -18.37 -20.54 -18.83
CA GLU A 339 -19.75 -20.89 -18.46
C GLU A 339 -19.79 -22.31 -17.92
N ASP A 340 -20.49 -22.47 -16.81
CA ASP A 340 -20.96 -23.74 -16.26
C ASP A 340 -22.38 -23.94 -16.79
N THR A 341 -22.54 -24.80 -17.80
CA THR A 341 -23.80 -24.98 -18.52
C THR A 341 -24.64 -26.14 -17.99
N ASP A 342 -24.04 -27.04 -17.21
CA ASP A 342 -24.73 -28.16 -16.56
C ASP A 342 -24.96 -27.99 -15.06
N GLY A 343 -24.41 -26.93 -14.45
CA GLY A 343 -24.61 -26.54 -13.06
C GLY A 343 -23.78 -27.35 -12.07
N ASP A 344 -22.76 -28.07 -12.54
CA ASP A 344 -21.87 -28.86 -11.68
C ASP A 344 -20.86 -27.99 -10.93
N GLY A 345 -20.74 -26.71 -11.24
CA GLY A 345 -19.81 -25.80 -10.59
C GLY A 345 -18.43 -25.73 -11.24
N ARG A 346 -18.27 -26.28 -12.45
CA ARG A 346 -17.08 -26.19 -13.30
C ARG A 346 -17.47 -25.55 -14.63
N ALA A 347 -16.59 -24.74 -15.20
CA ALA A 347 -16.78 -24.27 -16.57
C ALA A 347 -16.58 -25.42 -17.56
N ASP A 348 -17.57 -25.63 -18.43
CA ASP A 348 -17.55 -26.60 -19.53
C ASP A 348 -17.60 -25.94 -20.92
N LYS A 349 -17.97 -24.65 -20.98
CA LYS A 349 -18.01 -23.86 -22.21
C LYS A 349 -17.14 -22.61 -22.10
N PHE A 350 -16.33 -22.40 -23.14
CA PHE A 350 -15.33 -21.34 -23.21
C PHE A 350 -15.47 -20.56 -24.51
N THR A 351 -15.83 -19.27 -24.42
CA THR A 351 -16.04 -18.39 -25.58
C THR A 351 -15.05 -17.23 -25.55
N VAL A 352 -14.30 -17.00 -26.62
CA VAL A 352 -13.46 -15.80 -26.73
C VAL A 352 -14.36 -14.61 -27.06
N PHE A 353 -14.59 -13.74 -26.08
CA PHE A 353 -15.40 -12.53 -26.24
C PHE A 353 -14.63 -11.45 -26.99
N ALA A 354 -13.36 -11.24 -26.65
CA ALA A 354 -12.50 -10.29 -27.33
C ALA A 354 -11.06 -10.83 -27.43
N ASP A 355 -10.45 -10.68 -28.60
CA ASP A 355 -9.06 -11.04 -28.88
C ASP A 355 -8.23 -9.80 -29.24
N LYS A 356 -6.96 -10.04 -29.63
CA LYS A 356 -6.04 -9.00 -30.13
C LYS A 356 -5.76 -7.89 -29.10
N LEU A 357 -5.84 -8.22 -27.82
CA LEU A 357 -5.52 -7.30 -26.73
C LEU A 357 -4.03 -7.33 -26.41
N SER A 358 -3.51 -6.21 -25.92
CA SER A 358 -2.11 -6.02 -25.56
C SER A 358 -1.99 -5.79 -24.06
N ILE A 359 -1.70 -6.85 -23.30
CA ILE A 359 -1.54 -6.84 -21.84
C ILE A 359 -2.72 -6.12 -21.16
N PRO A 360 -3.97 -6.58 -21.37
CA PRO A 360 -5.09 -6.15 -20.55
C PRO A 360 -4.85 -6.62 -19.11
N THR A 361 -5.17 -5.76 -18.16
CA THR A 361 -4.94 -5.98 -16.72
C THR A 361 -6.24 -6.01 -15.92
N THR A 362 -7.32 -5.48 -16.49
CA THR A 362 -8.60 -5.35 -15.79
C THR A 362 -9.73 -5.04 -16.77
N MET A 363 -10.97 -5.27 -16.34
CA MET A 363 -12.16 -4.91 -17.07
C MET A 363 -13.34 -4.63 -16.12
N VAL A 364 -14.38 -3.97 -16.61
CA VAL A 364 -15.61 -3.70 -15.89
C VAL A 364 -16.79 -3.64 -16.85
N PHE A 365 -17.94 -4.16 -16.43
CA PHE A 365 -19.18 -4.05 -17.20
C PHE A 365 -19.84 -2.68 -17.04
N ALA A 366 -20.16 -2.04 -18.16
CA ALA A 366 -20.93 -0.79 -18.23
C ALA A 366 -21.51 -0.58 -19.64
N ASN A 367 -22.58 0.19 -19.74
CA ASN A 367 -23.28 0.57 -20.98
C ASN A 367 -23.65 -0.62 -21.88
N GLY A 368 -24.02 -1.75 -21.26
CA GLY A 368 -24.30 -3.01 -21.95
C GLY A 368 -23.10 -3.65 -22.65
N GLY A 369 -21.88 -3.34 -22.25
CA GLY A 369 -20.64 -3.94 -22.75
C GLY A 369 -19.57 -4.03 -21.66
N VAL A 370 -18.31 -4.17 -22.08
CA VAL A 370 -17.12 -4.31 -21.23
C VAL A 370 -16.15 -3.18 -21.53
N ILE A 371 -15.68 -2.50 -20.49
CA ILE A 371 -14.59 -1.52 -20.58
C ILE A 371 -13.32 -2.18 -20.03
N CYS A 372 -12.21 -2.17 -20.78
CA CYS A 372 -10.97 -2.82 -20.37
C CYS A 372 -9.73 -1.96 -20.68
N THR A 373 -8.62 -2.28 -20.03
CA THR A 373 -7.31 -1.74 -20.42
C THR A 373 -6.77 -2.47 -21.67
N ASN A 374 -6.06 -1.77 -22.54
CA ASN A 374 -5.40 -2.34 -23.71
C ASN A 374 -4.14 -1.54 -24.08
N GLY A 375 -2.98 -1.95 -23.57
CA GLY A 375 -1.74 -1.20 -23.76
C GLY A 375 -1.85 0.24 -23.22
N SER A 376 -1.77 1.24 -24.09
CA SER A 376 -1.94 2.65 -23.72
C SER A 376 -3.39 3.13 -23.64
N ASP A 377 -4.34 2.30 -24.07
CA ASP A 377 -5.72 2.69 -24.32
C ASP A 377 -6.68 2.09 -23.30
N VAL A 378 -7.83 2.75 -23.15
CA VAL A 378 -9.02 2.20 -22.51
C VAL A 378 -10.06 1.94 -23.60
N LEU A 379 -10.48 0.68 -23.74
CA LEU A 379 -11.43 0.26 -24.76
C LEU A 379 -12.82 0.06 -24.17
N PHE A 380 -13.84 0.37 -24.96
CA PHE A 380 -15.20 -0.14 -24.82
C PHE A 380 -15.42 -1.24 -25.86
N LEU A 381 -15.88 -2.39 -25.40
CA LEU A 381 -16.15 -3.60 -26.16
C LEU A 381 -17.60 -4.02 -25.96
N LYS A 382 -18.32 -4.34 -27.02
CA LYS A 382 -19.72 -4.76 -26.92
C LYS A 382 -20.08 -5.77 -28.00
N ASP A 383 -20.91 -6.73 -27.60
CA ASP A 383 -21.65 -7.63 -28.49
C ASP A 383 -23.03 -7.00 -28.77
N THR A 384 -23.37 -6.83 -30.05
CA THR A 384 -24.65 -6.26 -30.49
C THR A 384 -25.59 -7.25 -31.16
N ASP A 385 -25.15 -8.48 -31.46
CA ASP A 385 -25.95 -9.50 -32.15
C ASP A 385 -26.23 -10.76 -31.31
N GLY A 386 -25.62 -10.87 -30.14
CA GLY A 386 -25.85 -11.92 -29.14
C GLY A 386 -25.06 -13.20 -29.39
N ASP A 387 -24.00 -13.16 -30.19
CA ASP A 387 -23.12 -14.30 -30.46
C ASP A 387 -22.02 -14.51 -29.39
N ASP A 388 -22.04 -13.70 -28.32
CA ASP A 388 -21.05 -13.65 -27.24
C ASP A 388 -19.64 -13.21 -27.70
N ARG A 389 -19.54 -12.44 -28.80
CA ARG A 389 -18.30 -11.83 -29.30
C ARG A 389 -18.45 -10.33 -29.49
N ALA A 390 -17.42 -9.59 -29.11
CA ALA A 390 -17.41 -8.14 -29.28
C ALA A 390 -17.24 -7.75 -30.76
N ASP A 391 -18.30 -7.22 -31.37
CA ASP A 391 -18.30 -6.63 -32.71
C ASP A 391 -18.07 -5.10 -32.67
N VAL A 392 -18.29 -4.47 -31.52
CA VAL A 392 -17.93 -3.06 -31.26
C VAL A 392 -16.62 -2.98 -30.49
N ARG A 393 -15.68 -2.17 -30.99
CA ARG A 393 -14.40 -1.84 -30.33
C ARG A 393 -14.10 -0.34 -30.48
N GLU A 394 -14.26 0.41 -29.40
CA GLU A 394 -14.06 1.86 -29.35
C GLU A 394 -12.97 2.23 -28.35
N VAL A 395 -12.11 3.20 -28.69
CA VAL A 395 -11.17 3.79 -27.74
C VAL A 395 -11.87 4.93 -27.00
N LEU A 396 -12.13 4.77 -25.70
CA LEU A 396 -12.70 5.84 -24.88
C LEU A 396 -11.68 6.97 -24.64
N PHE A 397 -10.45 6.60 -24.33
CA PHE A 397 -9.31 7.51 -24.21
C PHE A 397 -7.98 6.76 -24.19
N THR A 398 -6.91 7.51 -24.45
CA THR A 398 -5.52 7.05 -24.39
C THR A 398 -4.75 7.81 -23.30
N GLY A 399 -3.77 7.17 -22.68
CA GLY A 399 -2.86 7.81 -21.73
C GLY A 399 -2.26 6.89 -20.67
N ILE A 400 -2.64 5.60 -20.67
CA ILE A 400 -2.00 4.60 -19.81
C ILE A 400 -0.54 4.47 -20.22
N ARG A 401 0.37 4.57 -19.25
CA ARG A 401 1.80 4.40 -19.51
C ARG A 401 2.18 2.94 -19.31
N THR A 402 2.92 2.39 -20.27
CA THR A 402 3.33 0.98 -20.32
C THR A 402 4.83 0.79 -20.13
N GLY A 403 5.55 1.85 -19.73
CA GLY A 403 7.01 1.82 -19.55
C GLY A 403 7.49 0.79 -18.52
N ASP A 404 6.63 0.41 -17.59
CA ASP A 404 6.76 -0.77 -16.75
C ASP A 404 5.39 -1.46 -16.66
N THR A 405 5.27 -2.65 -17.24
CA THR A 405 3.97 -3.35 -17.34
C THR A 405 3.50 -3.89 -15.98
N HIS A 406 4.40 -3.99 -15.00
CA HIS A 406 4.07 -4.38 -13.62
C HIS A 406 3.30 -3.32 -12.86
N ALA A 407 3.52 -2.05 -13.20
CA ALA A 407 3.07 -0.89 -12.44
C ALA A 407 2.07 -0.04 -13.22
N GLY A 408 1.37 -0.67 -14.16
CA GLY A 408 0.32 -0.07 -14.98
C GLY A 408 -0.98 0.20 -14.21
N THR A 409 -2.00 0.57 -15.00
CA THR A 409 -3.37 0.72 -14.51
C THR A 409 -4.01 -0.64 -14.25
N SER A 410 -4.82 -0.77 -13.20
CA SER A 410 -5.53 -2.01 -12.84
C SER A 410 -6.83 -1.73 -12.08
N ASN A 411 -7.59 -2.80 -11.77
CA ASN A 411 -8.79 -2.80 -10.94
C ASN A 411 -9.89 -1.81 -11.37
N PHE A 412 -10.34 -1.87 -12.63
CA PHE A 412 -11.56 -1.20 -13.05
C PHE A 412 -12.75 -1.76 -12.26
N ARG A 413 -13.37 -0.90 -11.45
CA ARG A 413 -14.55 -1.26 -10.65
C ARG A 413 -15.64 -0.24 -10.85
N TYR A 414 -16.86 -0.72 -11.09
CA TYR A 414 -18.04 0.13 -11.11
C TYR A 414 -18.34 0.58 -9.68
N GLY A 415 -18.22 1.87 -9.43
CA GLY A 415 -18.46 2.48 -8.14
C GLY A 415 -19.95 2.64 -7.86
N VAL A 416 -20.32 2.65 -6.58
CA VAL A 416 -21.70 2.93 -6.15
C VAL A 416 -22.12 4.34 -6.58
N ASP A 417 -21.18 5.24 -6.86
CA ASP A 417 -21.43 6.58 -7.40
C ASP A 417 -21.63 6.66 -8.93
N ASN A 418 -21.72 5.52 -9.63
CA ASN A 418 -21.83 5.42 -11.09
C ASN A 418 -20.61 5.96 -11.85
N TRP A 419 -19.43 5.92 -11.23
CA TRP A 419 -18.14 6.14 -11.89
C TRP A 419 -17.36 4.83 -11.94
N ILE A 420 -16.44 4.70 -12.90
CA ILE A 420 -15.47 3.62 -12.90
C ILE A 420 -14.25 4.07 -12.11
N TRP A 421 -13.90 3.32 -11.09
CA TRP A 421 -12.72 3.56 -10.26
C TRP A 421 -11.59 2.64 -10.69
N ALA A 422 -10.36 3.13 -10.54
CA ALA A 422 -9.17 2.43 -10.95
C ALA A 422 -7.97 2.82 -10.09
N THR A 423 -6.92 2.01 -10.15
CA THR A 423 -5.61 2.36 -9.59
C THR A 423 -4.53 2.31 -10.65
N THR A 424 -3.45 3.05 -10.43
CA THR A 424 -2.23 2.90 -11.22
C THR A 424 -1.01 2.86 -10.31
N GLY A 425 -0.08 1.97 -10.63
CA GLY A 425 1.28 2.00 -10.09
C GLY A 425 2.11 3.13 -10.71
N TYR A 426 3.41 3.16 -10.38
CA TYR A 426 4.36 4.21 -10.75
C TYR A 426 4.60 4.41 -12.26
N SER A 427 4.09 3.54 -13.13
CA SER A 427 4.09 3.82 -14.57
C SER A 427 3.26 5.06 -14.87
N GLY A 428 2.14 5.21 -14.16
CA GLY A 428 1.30 6.41 -14.16
C GLY A 428 0.41 6.57 -15.39
N PHE A 429 -0.15 7.77 -15.50
CA PHE A 429 -1.03 8.19 -16.58
C PHE A 429 -0.59 9.55 -17.13
N GLY A 430 -0.73 9.75 -18.43
CA GLY A 430 -0.55 11.03 -19.09
C GLY A 430 -1.33 11.09 -20.39
N GLY A 431 -2.47 11.77 -20.39
CA GLY A 431 -3.39 11.81 -21.51
C GLY A 431 -4.47 12.88 -21.35
N GLU A 432 -5.40 12.94 -22.30
CA GLU A 432 -6.56 13.83 -22.27
C GLU A 432 -7.83 12.99 -22.16
N VAL A 433 -8.73 13.36 -21.25
CA VAL A 433 -10.02 12.69 -21.02
C VAL A 433 -11.08 13.78 -20.83
N GLY A 434 -12.19 13.72 -21.57
CA GLY A 434 -13.24 14.74 -21.47
C GLY A 434 -12.78 16.17 -21.81
N GLY A 435 -11.76 16.32 -22.67
CA GLY A 435 -11.17 17.62 -23.00
C GLY A 435 -10.26 18.21 -21.90
N VAL A 436 -9.96 17.46 -20.85
CA VAL A 436 -9.07 17.86 -19.76
C VAL A 436 -7.80 17.01 -19.78
N ARG A 437 -6.63 17.66 -19.76
CA ARG A 437 -5.35 16.95 -19.68
C ARG A 437 -5.06 16.52 -18.25
N HIS A 438 -4.78 15.23 -18.06
CA HIS A 438 -4.41 14.64 -16.78
C HIS A 438 -2.99 14.08 -16.81
N GLY A 439 -2.29 14.17 -15.67
CA GLY A 439 -0.98 13.59 -15.49
C GLY A 439 -0.72 13.25 -14.02
N PHE A 440 -0.47 11.97 -13.72
CA PHE A 440 -0.20 11.50 -12.36
C PHE A 440 0.68 10.25 -12.36
N GLY A 441 1.51 10.10 -11.33
CA GLY A 441 2.53 9.03 -11.24
C GLY A 441 2.01 7.71 -10.67
N SER A 442 1.35 7.73 -9.51
CA SER A 442 0.71 6.56 -8.89
C SER A 442 -0.45 7.02 -8.01
N GLY A 443 -1.52 6.23 -7.93
CA GLY A 443 -2.66 6.58 -7.08
C GLY A 443 -3.98 5.94 -7.47
N VAL A 444 -5.04 6.47 -6.87
CA VAL A 444 -6.45 6.14 -7.17
C VAL A 444 -7.04 7.24 -8.03
N PHE A 445 -7.75 6.85 -9.08
CA PHE A 445 -8.51 7.76 -9.94
C PHE A 445 -9.84 7.14 -10.32
N ARG A 446 -10.73 7.95 -10.90
CA ARG A 446 -12.01 7.50 -11.44
C ARG A 446 -12.33 8.21 -12.74
N PHE A 447 -13.17 7.61 -13.58
CA PHE A 447 -13.66 8.20 -14.83
C PHE A 447 -15.11 7.80 -15.10
N LYS A 448 -15.80 8.57 -15.93
CA LYS A 448 -17.18 8.25 -16.33
C LYS A 448 -17.20 7.07 -17.31
N PRO A 449 -18.23 6.18 -17.27
CA PRO A 449 -18.31 5.03 -18.18
C PRO A 449 -18.24 5.35 -19.68
N ASP A 450 -18.60 6.56 -20.07
CA ASP A 450 -18.53 7.06 -21.45
C ASP A 450 -17.22 7.79 -21.79
N GLY A 451 -16.25 7.85 -20.86
CA GLY A 451 -14.99 8.58 -21.06
C GLY A 451 -15.12 10.11 -21.01
N SER A 452 -16.28 10.66 -20.67
CA SER A 452 -16.54 12.10 -20.71
C SER A 452 -15.85 12.92 -19.62
N ALA A 453 -15.37 12.28 -18.55
CA ALA A 453 -14.67 12.94 -17.46
C ALA A 453 -13.76 11.98 -16.68
N MET A 454 -12.67 12.51 -16.12
CA MET A 454 -11.76 11.80 -15.22
C MET A 454 -11.43 12.67 -14.01
N GLU A 455 -11.19 12.03 -12.87
CA GLU A 455 -10.72 12.67 -11.65
C GLU A 455 -9.63 11.84 -10.98
N PHE A 456 -8.48 12.47 -10.73
CA PHE A 456 -7.45 11.92 -9.86
C PHE A 456 -7.76 12.24 -8.39
N LEU A 457 -7.70 11.23 -7.51
CA LEU A 457 -8.23 11.36 -6.15
C LEU A 457 -7.15 11.46 -5.09
N GLN A 458 -6.16 10.58 -5.09
CA GLN A 458 -5.08 10.58 -4.09
C GLN A 458 -3.89 9.73 -4.54
N ASN A 459 -2.68 10.19 -4.22
CA ASN A 459 -1.45 9.42 -4.47
C ASN A 459 -1.29 8.26 -3.49
N THR A 460 -0.85 7.11 -3.99
CA THR A 460 -0.48 5.94 -3.17
C THR A 460 1.02 5.93 -2.87
N THR A 461 1.47 4.96 -2.07
CA THR A 461 2.88 4.88 -1.66
C THR A 461 3.83 4.32 -2.71
N ASN A 462 3.36 3.45 -3.61
CA ASN A 462 4.19 2.75 -4.60
C ASN A 462 3.33 2.10 -5.73
N ASN A 463 3.72 0.92 -6.23
CA ASN A 463 2.94 0.12 -7.16
C ASN A 463 1.63 -0.36 -6.53
N THR A 464 0.51 0.14 -7.03
CA THR A 464 -0.84 -0.18 -6.55
C THR A 464 -1.49 -1.20 -7.45
N TRP A 465 -1.92 -2.33 -6.88
CA TRP A 465 -2.56 -3.42 -7.62
C TRP A 465 -3.83 -3.95 -6.94
N GLY A 466 -4.33 -3.26 -5.90
CA GLY A 466 -5.61 -3.57 -5.29
C GLY A 466 -6.47 -2.34 -5.12
N LEU A 467 -7.78 -2.54 -5.26
CA LEU A 467 -8.84 -1.60 -4.98
C LEU A 467 -10.06 -2.38 -4.49
N GLY A 468 -10.78 -1.88 -3.50
CA GLY A 468 -11.96 -2.53 -2.92
C GLY A 468 -12.91 -1.55 -2.25
N PHE A 469 -14.19 -1.92 -2.17
CA PHE A 469 -15.25 -1.11 -1.56
C PHE A 469 -15.93 -1.86 -0.41
N SER A 470 -16.21 -1.15 0.68
CA SER A 470 -17.18 -1.62 1.68
C SER A 470 -18.62 -1.38 1.22
N GLU A 471 -19.60 -1.95 1.91
CA GLU A 471 -21.03 -1.71 1.63
C GLU A 471 -21.43 -0.24 1.86
N GLU A 472 -20.73 0.50 2.72
CA GLU A 472 -20.91 1.95 2.93
C GLU A 472 -20.13 2.82 1.93
N PHE A 473 -19.53 2.19 0.91
CA PHE A 473 -18.70 2.83 -0.11
C PHE A 473 -17.45 3.52 0.47
N ASP A 474 -16.79 2.87 1.43
CA ASP A 474 -15.41 3.19 1.84
C ASP A 474 -14.40 2.55 0.89
N ILE A 475 -13.37 3.31 0.51
CA ILE A 475 -12.43 2.91 -0.54
C ILE A 475 -11.11 2.47 0.09
N HIS A 476 -10.72 1.23 -0.20
CA HIS A 476 -9.48 0.62 0.26
C HIS A 476 -8.69 0.08 -0.94
N GLY A 477 -7.43 -0.25 -0.71
CA GLY A 477 -6.61 -0.91 -1.72
C GLY A 477 -5.31 -1.43 -1.15
N SER A 478 -4.49 -2.04 -2.00
CA SER A 478 -3.22 -2.65 -1.64
C SER A 478 -2.09 -2.20 -2.56
N THR A 479 -0.87 -2.16 -2.02
CA THR A 479 0.34 -1.84 -2.79
C THR A 479 1.44 -2.88 -2.56
N ALA A 480 2.41 -2.93 -3.46
CA ALA A 480 3.67 -3.63 -3.22
C ALA A 480 4.52 -2.94 -2.12
N ASN A 481 5.51 -3.66 -1.60
CA ASN A 481 6.48 -3.19 -0.59
C ASN A 481 5.90 -3.02 0.83
N ALA A 482 5.29 -4.09 1.34
CA ALA A 482 4.84 -4.22 2.73
C ALA A 482 3.78 -3.19 3.15
N ASN A 483 2.87 -2.81 2.24
CA ASN A 483 1.67 -2.03 2.54
C ASN A 483 0.45 -2.72 1.89
N PRO A 484 0.04 -3.89 2.45
CA PRO A 484 -1.09 -4.64 1.93
C PRO A 484 -2.42 -3.92 2.07
N SER A 485 -2.57 -2.93 2.96
CA SER A 485 -3.82 -2.17 3.02
C SER A 485 -3.61 -0.68 3.26
N PHE A 486 -4.22 0.13 2.40
CA PHE A 486 -4.47 1.55 2.62
C PHE A 486 -5.96 1.87 2.57
N TYR A 487 -6.33 3.10 2.93
CA TYR A 487 -7.65 3.66 2.66
C TYR A 487 -7.54 5.05 2.01
N LEU A 488 -8.56 5.45 1.25
CA LEU A 488 -8.66 6.80 0.69
C LEU A 488 -9.21 7.76 1.75
N SER A 489 -8.56 8.92 1.92
CA SER A 489 -9.08 9.96 2.83
C SER A 489 -10.28 10.66 2.21
N PHE A 490 -10.03 11.54 1.24
CA PHE A 490 -11.03 12.22 0.41
C PHE A 490 -10.36 12.86 -0.83
N PRO A 491 -11.13 13.24 -1.87
CA PRO A 491 -10.59 13.69 -3.16
C PRO A 491 -9.66 14.91 -3.09
N ARG A 492 -8.61 14.89 -3.91
CA ARG A 492 -7.58 15.93 -4.03
C ARG A 492 -8.12 17.34 -4.24
N ARG A 493 -9.22 17.48 -4.98
CA ARG A 493 -9.85 18.79 -5.26
C ARG A 493 -10.15 19.61 -4.00
N PHE A 494 -10.52 18.96 -2.89
CA PHE A 494 -10.82 19.64 -1.63
C PHE A 494 -9.57 20.23 -0.98
N TYR A 495 -8.45 19.49 -1.04
CA TYR A 495 -7.15 19.99 -0.59
C TYR A 495 -6.68 21.17 -1.43
N GLU A 496 -6.79 21.07 -2.76
CA GLU A 496 -6.37 22.12 -3.69
C GLU A 496 -7.19 23.40 -3.50
N GLN A 497 -8.52 23.29 -3.38
CA GLN A 497 -9.42 24.41 -3.08
C GLN A 497 -9.06 25.10 -1.76
N ALA A 498 -8.64 24.33 -0.75
CA ALA A 498 -8.22 24.85 0.54
C ALA A 498 -6.76 25.32 0.56
N GLY A 499 -5.99 25.23 -0.54
CA GLY A 499 -4.56 25.54 -0.54
C GLY A 499 -3.75 24.64 0.41
N LEU A 500 -4.14 23.38 0.52
CA LEU A 500 -3.48 22.34 1.32
C LEU A 500 -2.76 21.35 0.41
N SER A 501 -1.65 20.80 0.90
CA SER A 501 -1.01 19.66 0.27
C SER A 501 -1.69 18.37 0.74
N GLN A 502 -2.15 17.55 -0.20
CA GLN A 502 -2.75 16.25 0.13
C GLN A 502 -1.64 15.25 0.47
N PRO A 503 -1.72 14.56 1.63
CA PRO A 503 -0.82 13.45 1.92
C PRO A 503 -1.12 12.24 1.03
N ARG A 504 -0.16 11.32 0.92
CA ARG A 504 -0.44 10.00 0.30
C ARG A 504 -1.51 9.24 1.11
N THR A 505 -2.13 8.25 0.48
CA THR A 505 -3.11 7.36 1.15
C THR A 505 -2.55 6.84 2.48
N PRO A 506 -3.26 7.04 3.61
CA PRO A 506 -2.85 6.48 4.88
C PRO A 506 -2.81 4.94 4.83
N ARG A 507 -1.82 4.36 5.50
CA ARG A 507 -1.83 2.91 5.74
C ARG A 507 -2.96 2.54 6.68
N ALA A 508 -3.58 1.41 6.41
CA ALA A 508 -4.57 0.78 7.26
C ALA A 508 -3.98 -0.44 7.99
N ASP A 509 -2.95 -1.08 7.43
CA ASP A 509 -2.25 -2.20 8.08
C ASP A 509 -1.17 -1.75 9.09
N ASP A 510 -0.71 -2.71 9.89
CA ASP A 510 0.38 -2.58 10.87
C ASP A 510 1.71 -3.18 10.39
N ASN A 511 1.94 -3.20 9.06
CA ASN A 511 3.15 -3.71 8.39
C ASN A 511 3.42 -5.22 8.66
N PRO A 512 2.64 -6.10 8.03
CA PRO A 512 2.32 -7.40 8.60
C PRO A 512 3.14 -8.55 8.03
N LEU A 513 3.36 -9.54 8.89
CA LEU A 513 3.99 -10.82 8.55
C LEU A 513 3.02 -11.69 7.76
N PHE A 514 3.45 -12.30 6.65
CA PHE A 514 2.61 -13.27 5.95
C PHE A 514 2.72 -14.69 6.58
N PHE A 515 1.71 -15.54 6.41
CA PHE A 515 1.62 -16.87 7.05
C PHE A 515 1.65 -18.00 6.00
N PRO A 516 2.81 -18.29 5.37
CA PRO A 516 2.90 -19.29 4.32
C PRO A 516 2.79 -20.72 4.88
N THR A 517 2.45 -21.65 3.99
CA THR A 517 2.35 -23.09 4.30
C THR A 517 3.48 -23.94 3.71
N SER A 518 4.46 -23.28 3.11
CA SER A 518 5.61 -23.93 2.49
C SER A 518 6.87 -23.09 2.66
N THR A 519 8.01 -23.76 2.72
CA THR A 519 9.33 -23.13 2.74
C THR A 519 9.76 -22.64 1.37
N ASP A 520 9.15 -23.17 0.30
CA ASP A 520 9.37 -22.73 -1.07
C ASP A 520 8.56 -21.45 -1.32
N ILE A 521 9.17 -20.30 -1.05
CA ILE A 521 8.62 -18.97 -1.29
C ILE A 521 9.62 -18.14 -2.08
N ARG A 522 9.12 -17.21 -2.89
CA ARG A 522 9.97 -16.45 -3.82
C ARG A 522 9.73 -14.96 -3.71
N GLN A 523 10.50 -14.32 -2.82
CA GLN A 523 10.38 -12.89 -2.54
C GLN A 523 11.64 -12.14 -2.95
N VAL A 524 11.48 -11.03 -3.65
CA VAL A 524 12.59 -10.17 -4.07
C VAL A 524 13.04 -9.25 -2.95
N ASP A 525 12.08 -8.68 -2.23
CA ASP A 525 12.24 -7.78 -1.09
C ASP A 525 11.15 -8.08 -0.05
N ALA A 526 11.07 -7.27 1.01
CA ALA A 526 10.08 -7.41 2.08
C ALA A 526 9.95 -8.87 2.56
N HIS A 527 11.09 -9.56 2.68
CA HIS A 527 11.12 -10.97 3.04
C HIS A 527 10.27 -11.19 4.28
N HIS A 528 9.49 -12.26 4.27
CA HIS A 528 8.59 -12.62 5.35
C HIS A 528 7.33 -11.75 5.49
N ARG A 529 7.08 -10.83 4.56
CA ARG A 529 5.94 -9.90 4.53
C ARG A 529 5.30 -9.86 3.14
N TYR A 530 4.30 -9.01 2.95
CA TYR A 530 3.70 -8.79 1.63
C TYR A 530 4.64 -8.00 0.71
N THR A 531 5.45 -8.72 -0.08
CA THR A 531 6.21 -8.16 -1.21
C THR A 531 5.27 -7.52 -2.23
N ALA A 532 4.18 -8.22 -2.54
CA ALA A 532 3.10 -7.75 -3.39
C ALA A 532 1.77 -8.04 -2.69
N GLY A 533 1.02 -6.98 -2.38
CA GLY A 533 -0.41 -7.09 -2.13
C GLY A 533 -1.14 -6.89 -3.46
N ALA A 534 -1.91 -7.89 -3.88
CA ALA A 534 -2.69 -7.86 -5.11
C ALA A 534 -4.18 -8.07 -4.80
N GLY A 535 -5.04 -7.30 -5.46
CA GLY A 535 -6.46 -7.24 -5.10
C GLY A 535 -6.71 -6.62 -3.72
N HIS A 536 -7.97 -6.33 -3.43
CA HIS A 536 -8.48 -5.93 -2.12
C HIS A 536 -10.01 -6.09 -2.18
N ALA A 537 -10.57 -7.16 -1.66
CA ALA A 537 -12.01 -7.44 -1.78
C ALA A 537 -12.62 -7.65 -0.40
N PHE A 538 -13.57 -6.81 0.00
CA PHE A 538 -14.38 -7.06 1.20
C PHE A 538 -15.41 -8.14 0.93
N TYR A 539 -15.69 -8.97 1.93
CA TYR A 539 -16.77 -9.94 1.82
C TYR A 539 -18.14 -9.25 1.94
N THR A 540 -18.86 -9.08 0.83
CA THR A 540 -20.12 -8.32 0.77
C THR A 540 -21.33 -9.16 0.33
N SER A 541 -21.23 -10.48 0.53
CA SER A 541 -22.34 -11.45 0.48
C SER A 541 -22.74 -11.88 1.91
N ARG A 542 -23.75 -12.75 2.03
CA ARG A 542 -24.21 -13.37 3.27
C ARG A 542 -24.06 -14.90 3.29
N ARG A 543 -23.38 -15.50 2.30
CA ARG A 543 -23.15 -16.95 2.24
C ARG A 543 -22.13 -17.44 3.28
N PHE A 544 -21.05 -16.69 3.53
CA PHE A 544 -20.08 -17.00 4.57
C PHE A 544 -20.66 -16.69 5.96
N PRO A 545 -20.07 -17.21 7.06
CA PRO A 545 -20.47 -16.84 8.42
C PRO A 545 -20.46 -15.33 8.67
N GLU A 546 -21.30 -14.86 9.60
CA GLU A 546 -21.51 -13.43 9.88
C GLU A 546 -20.22 -12.64 10.17
N ARG A 547 -19.21 -13.26 10.77
CA ARG A 547 -17.90 -12.63 11.04
C ARG A 547 -17.21 -12.05 9.81
N TYR A 548 -17.57 -12.53 8.61
CA TYR A 548 -17.01 -12.06 7.34
C TYR A 548 -17.69 -10.79 6.83
N TRP A 549 -18.98 -10.63 7.09
CA TRP A 549 -19.85 -9.65 6.42
C TRP A 549 -19.34 -8.23 6.59
N ASN A 550 -18.96 -7.62 5.46
CA ASN A 550 -18.42 -6.26 5.33
C ASN A 550 -17.23 -5.93 6.27
N THR A 551 -16.59 -6.97 6.82
CA THR A 551 -15.60 -6.87 7.90
C THR A 551 -14.24 -7.44 7.47
N ILE A 552 -14.23 -8.54 6.73
CA ILE A 552 -13.00 -9.17 6.24
C ILE A 552 -12.69 -8.70 4.82
N ALA A 553 -11.48 -8.19 4.60
CA ALA A 553 -10.90 -8.02 3.27
C ALA A 553 -9.97 -9.18 2.90
N PHE A 554 -10.02 -9.60 1.64
CA PHE A 554 -9.14 -10.60 1.06
C PHE A 554 -8.07 -9.94 0.19
N ILE A 555 -6.82 -10.30 0.45
CA ILE A 555 -5.66 -9.69 -0.21
C ILE A 555 -4.69 -10.81 -0.61
N CYS A 556 -4.36 -10.88 -1.90
CA CYS A 556 -3.46 -11.90 -2.42
C CYS A 556 -2.00 -11.55 -2.13
N ALA A 557 -1.22 -12.55 -1.73
CA ALA A 557 0.24 -12.51 -1.66
C ALA A 557 0.84 -13.56 -2.60
N PRO A 558 0.96 -13.28 -3.91
CA PRO A 558 1.38 -14.27 -4.90
C PRO A 558 2.72 -14.93 -4.55
N THR A 559 3.69 -14.14 -4.07
CA THR A 559 5.02 -14.65 -3.66
C THR A 559 5.02 -15.54 -2.41
N GLY A 560 3.93 -15.51 -1.64
CA GLY A 560 3.66 -16.33 -0.45
C GLY A 560 2.61 -17.41 -0.68
N LYS A 561 2.05 -17.51 -1.90
CA LYS A 561 1.11 -18.55 -2.33
C LYS A 561 -0.17 -18.59 -1.51
N LEU A 562 -0.68 -17.41 -1.14
CA LEU A 562 -1.81 -17.28 -0.21
C LEU A 562 -2.73 -16.09 -0.54
N VAL A 563 -3.94 -16.17 -0.03
CA VAL A 563 -4.90 -15.07 0.10
C VAL A 563 -5.14 -14.84 1.59
N GLY A 564 -4.69 -13.69 2.11
CA GLY A 564 -4.83 -13.34 3.52
C GLY A 564 -6.20 -12.78 3.85
N GLN A 565 -6.61 -12.94 5.11
CA GLN A 565 -7.82 -12.35 5.69
C GLN A 565 -7.44 -11.13 6.54
N TRP A 566 -8.17 -10.03 6.40
CA TRP A 566 -7.88 -8.75 7.05
C TRP A 566 -9.12 -8.19 7.74
N VAL A 567 -9.10 -8.16 9.06
CA VAL A 567 -10.20 -7.67 9.90
C VAL A 567 -10.20 -6.15 9.94
N ARG A 568 -11.19 -5.51 9.32
CA ARG A 568 -11.39 -4.06 9.33
C ARG A 568 -11.96 -3.58 10.66
N ARG A 569 -11.43 -2.45 11.12
CA ARG A 569 -11.92 -1.68 12.27
C ARG A 569 -11.93 -0.20 11.94
N ALA A 570 -13.00 0.49 12.31
CA ALA A 570 -13.03 1.95 12.23
C ALA A 570 -12.05 2.56 13.25
N LYS A 571 -11.36 3.63 12.84
CA LYS A 571 -10.43 4.40 13.69
C LYS A 571 -10.62 5.87 13.41
N GLY A 572 -11.56 6.49 14.15
CA GLY A 572 -12.05 7.81 13.80
C GLY A 572 -12.69 7.80 12.40
N ALA A 573 -12.34 8.74 11.53
CA ALA A 573 -12.73 8.78 10.13
C ALA A 573 -11.77 7.99 9.20
N GLY A 574 -10.75 7.33 9.77
CA GLY A 574 -9.89 6.37 9.08
C GLY A 574 -10.18 4.92 9.48
N PHE A 575 -9.27 4.01 9.12
CA PHE A 575 -9.40 2.58 9.35
C PHE A 575 -8.10 1.93 9.82
N GLU A 576 -8.24 0.83 10.53
CA GLU A 576 -7.17 -0.13 10.84
C GLU A 576 -7.60 -1.51 10.36
N LEU A 577 -6.72 -2.24 9.67
CA LEU A 577 -6.94 -3.60 9.21
C LEU A 577 -5.87 -4.49 9.83
N ARG A 578 -6.30 -5.48 10.61
CA ARG A 578 -5.40 -6.46 11.24
C ARG A 578 -5.45 -7.77 10.49
N GLN A 579 -4.29 -8.37 10.23
CA GLN A 579 -4.25 -9.67 9.58
C GLN A 579 -4.78 -10.75 10.52
N ASP A 580 -5.66 -11.60 10.01
CA ASP A 580 -5.93 -12.90 10.64
C ASP A 580 -4.79 -13.87 10.27
N PRO A 581 -4.15 -14.56 11.25
CA PRO A 581 -3.12 -15.55 10.99
C PRO A 581 -3.58 -16.75 10.13
N ASN A 582 -4.89 -16.97 10.06
CA ASN A 582 -5.51 -17.99 9.22
C ASN A 582 -5.81 -17.39 7.85
N ASN A 583 -5.17 -17.89 6.79
CA ASN A 583 -5.46 -17.45 5.42
C ASN A 583 -6.79 -18.08 4.95
N ILE A 584 -7.49 -17.42 4.02
CA ILE A 584 -8.68 -18.02 3.39
C ILE A 584 -8.29 -19.07 2.34
N TYR A 585 -7.09 -18.92 1.76
CA TYR A 585 -6.46 -19.86 0.85
C TYR A 585 -4.94 -19.82 1.04
N ASN A 586 -4.29 -20.97 1.04
CA ASN A 586 -2.84 -21.10 0.96
C ASN A 586 -2.46 -22.43 0.30
N SER A 587 -1.38 -22.47 -0.46
CA SER A 587 -0.91 -23.69 -1.12
C SER A 587 0.57 -23.97 -0.89
N ALA A 588 0.91 -25.26 -0.74
CA ALA A 588 2.28 -25.73 -0.70
C ALA A 588 2.88 -25.96 -2.11
N ASP A 589 2.06 -25.93 -3.17
CA ASP A 589 2.50 -26.08 -4.56
C ASP A 589 3.52 -24.98 -4.94
N ALA A 590 4.63 -25.36 -5.57
CA ALA A 590 5.65 -24.46 -6.08
C ALA A 590 5.14 -23.36 -7.01
N TRP A 591 4.10 -23.67 -7.79
CA TRP A 591 3.60 -22.84 -8.89
C TRP A 591 2.46 -21.91 -8.50
N SER A 592 1.76 -22.17 -7.39
CA SER A 592 0.62 -21.35 -6.99
C SER A 592 1.04 -19.89 -6.75
N GLY A 593 0.28 -18.96 -7.30
CA GLY A 593 0.51 -17.54 -7.28
C GLY A 593 -0.81 -16.79 -7.46
N PRO A 594 -1.68 -16.73 -6.43
CA PRO A 594 -2.93 -15.98 -6.50
C PRO A 594 -2.65 -14.49 -6.73
N VAL A 595 -3.32 -13.89 -7.72
CA VAL A 595 -3.13 -12.48 -8.12
C VAL A 595 -4.43 -11.66 -8.06
N CYS A 596 -5.59 -12.31 -8.02
CA CYS A 596 -6.89 -11.68 -7.90
C CYS A 596 -7.81 -12.56 -7.03
N ALA A 597 -8.55 -11.94 -6.12
CA ALA A 597 -9.58 -12.59 -5.33
C ALA A 597 -10.80 -11.67 -5.21
N GLU A 598 -11.99 -12.17 -5.55
CA GLU A 598 -13.23 -11.39 -5.65
C GLU A 598 -14.44 -12.18 -5.14
N VAL A 599 -15.42 -11.49 -4.55
CA VAL A 599 -16.70 -12.12 -4.18
C VAL A 599 -17.54 -12.27 -5.45
N GLY A 600 -17.85 -13.52 -5.80
CA GLY A 600 -18.60 -13.84 -7.01
C GLY A 600 -20.12 -13.69 -6.86
N PRO A 601 -20.86 -13.89 -7.97
CA PRO A 601 -22.33 -13.82 -8.00
C PRO A 601 -23.01 -14.88 -7.14
N ASP A 602 -22.33 -16.00 -6.86
CA ASP A 602 -22.77 -17.10 -6.02
C ASP A 602 -22.45 -16.92 -4.53
N GLY A 603 -21.85 -15.79 -4.14
CA GLY A 603 -21.42 -15.51 -2.77
C GLY A 603 -20.16 -16.25 -2.35
N ALA A 604 -19.53 -17.02 -3.25
CA ALA A 604 -18.23 -17.63 -3.02
C ALA A 604 -17.10 -16.61 -3.21
N LEU A 605 -15.92 -16.90 -2.65
CA LEU A 605 -14.70 -16.16 -2.98
C LEU A 605 -14.02 -16.86 -4.18
N TRP A 606 -13.88 -16.13 -5.28
CA TRP A 606 -13.22 -16.61 -6.49
C TRP A 606 -11.77 -16.14 -6.52
N ILE A 607 -10.84 -17.00 -6.90
CA ILE A 607 -9.40 -16.74 -6.89
C ILE A 607 -8.82 -17.03 -8.26
N CYS A 608 -8.23 -16.02 -8.92
CA CYS A 608 -7.37 -16.24 -10.08
C CYS A 608 -5.96 -16.58 -9.59
N ASP A 609 -5.60 -17.85 -9.75
CA ASP A 609 -4.24 -18.33 -9.56
C ASP A 609 -3.50 -18.25 -10.90
N TRP A 610 -2.52 -17.37 -10.96
CA TRP A 610 -1.67 -17.19 -12.14
C TRP A 610 -0.87 -18.44 -12.49
N TYR A 611 -0.61 -19.31 -11.50
CA TYR A 611 0.05 -20.60 -11.62
C TYR A 611 1.38 -20.57 -12.41
N ASN A 612 2.40 -19.92 -11.85
CA ASN A 612 3.67 -19.69 -12.54
C ASN A 612 4.85 -19.59 -11.56
N LEU A 613 5.96 -20.27 -11.87
CA LEU A 613 7.20 -20.20 -11.08
C LEU A 613 7.83 -18.80 -11.03
N VAL A 614 7.57 -17.96 -12.03
CA VAL A 614 8.22 -16.67 -12.21
C VAL A 614 7.21 -15.53 -12.14
N ILE A 615 6.89 -15.12 -10.92
CA ILE A 615 6.00 -13.98 -10.65
C ILE A 615 6.77 -12.66 -10.40
N GLN A 616 8.09 -12.72 -10.23
CA GLN A 616 8.91 -11.53 -9.95
C GLN A 616 9.14 -10.71 -11.22
N HIS A 617 9.01 -9.39 -11.10
CA HIS A 617 9.21 -8.45 -12.20
C HIS A 617 10.49 -7.62 -11.98
N ASN A 618 10.53 -6.87 -10.87
CA ASN A 618 11.60 -5.95 -10.48
C ASN A 618 12.07 -6.18 -9.03
N PRO A 619 13.25 -5.64 -8.65
CA PRO A 619 14.32 -5.13 -9.52
C PRO A 619 14.90 -6.21 -10.43
N THR A 620 15.62 -5.77 -11.48
CA THR A 620 16.37 -6.68 -12.36
C THR A 620 17.39 -7.48 -11.54
N PRO A 621 17.37 -8.82 -11.60
CA PRO A 621 18.33 -9.65 -10.87
C PRO A 621 19.76 -9.36 -11.32
N ASN A 622 20.67 -9.25 -10.35
CA ASN A 622 22.11 -9.20 -10.57
C ASN A 622 22.82 -10.25 -9.72
N LYS A 623 24.11 -10.48 -10.00
CA LYS A 623 24.92 -11.52 -9.33
C LYS A 623 24.96 -11.33 -7.80
N GLY A 624 25.04 -10.09 -7.31
CA GLY A 624 25.10 -9.79 -5.88
C GLY A 624 23.75 -9.95 -5.17
N SER A 625 22.64 -9.63 -5.84
CA SER A 625 21.30 -9.71 -5.25
C SER A 625 20.69 -11.10 -5.32
N SER A 626 21.07 -11.93 -6.29
CA SER A 626 20.34 -13.16 -6.62
C SER A 626 21.17 -14.30 -7.20
N GLY A 627 22.48 -14.11 -7.42
CA GLY A 627 23.33 -15.06 -8.12
C GLY A 627 23.12 -15.15 -9.64
N LEU A 628 22.22 -14.33 -10.21
CA LEU A 628 21.93 -14.29 -11.64
C LEU A 628 22.09 -12.85 -12.16
N ASP A 629 22.85 -12.67 -13.23
CA ASP A 629 22.93 -11.40 -13.96
C ASP A 629 21.95 -11.43 -15.14
N ALA A 630 20.83 -10.71 -15.01
CA ALA A 630 19.73 -10.75 -15.97
C ALA A 630 19.56 -9.43 -16.70
N GLN A 631 18.99 -9.49 -17.91
CA GLN A 631 18.66 -8.31 -18.72
C GLN A 631 17.16 -8.04 -18.69
N ARG A 632 16.76 -6.77 -18.85
CA ARG A 632 15.36 -6.35 -18.97
C ARG A 632 14.86 -6.46 -20.40
N GLY A 633 13.60 -6.85 -20.56
CA GLY A 633 12.87 -6.79 -21.83
C GLY A 633 12.09 -5.49 -21.97
N LYS A 634 11.25 -5.40 -23.03
CA LYS A 634 10.49 -4.20 -23.38
C LYS A 634 9.51 -3.75 -22.30
N GLY A 635 8.94 -4.68 -21.55
CA GLY A 635 8.00 -4.38 -20.48
C GLY A 635 8.65 -4.10 -19.13
N ASN A 636 9.98 -3.88 -19.12
CA ASN A 636 10.83 -3.65 -17.95
C ASN A 636 11.06 -4.85 -17.01
N ALA A 637 10.47 -6.01 -17.30
CA ALA A 637 10.75 -7.26 -16.60
C ALA A 637 12.03 -7.91 -17.08
N TYR A 638 12.72 -8.61 -16.17
CA TYR A 638 13.83 -9.45 -16.61
C TYR A 638 13.37 -10.61 -17.52
N VAL A 639 14.19 -10.92 -18.52
CA VAL A 639 13.94 -11.96 -19.51
C VAL A 639 14.39 -13.32 -18.98
N THR A 640 13.52 -14.33 -19.10
CA THR A 640 13.83 -15.72 -18.76
C THR A 640 12.93 -16.66 -19.57
N PRO A 641 13.42 -17.82 -20.03
CA PRO A 641 12.61 -18.82 -20.72
C PRO A 641 11.63 -19.55 -19.79
N HIS A 642 11.75 -19.40 -18.47
CA HIS A 642 10.94 -20.11 -17.48
C HIS A 642 9.65 -19.36 -17.06
N ARG A 643 9.29 -18.25 -17.73
CA ARG A 643 7.98 -17.63 -17.53
C ARG A 643 6.94 -18.47 -18.27
N ASP A 644 6.06 -19.10 -17.52
CA ASP A 644 5.02 -19.96 -18.10
C ASP A 644 3.97 -19.15 -18.87
N LYS A 645 3.44 -19.78 -19.93
CA LYS A 645 2.41 -19.23 -20.83
C LYS A 645 1.37 -20.30 -21.20
N GLN A 646 1.21 -21.32 -20.38
CA GLN A 646 0.41 -22.51 -20.69
C GLN A 646 -0.54 -22.91 -19.56
N HIS A 647 -0.31 -22.43 -18.35
CA HIS A 647 -1.06 -22.81 -17.15
C HIS A 647 -1.80 -21.61 -16.55
N GLY A 648 -2.85 -21.88 -15.77
CA GLY A 648 -3.62 -20.84 -15.10
C GLY A 648 -4.94 -21.37 -14.57
N ARG A 649 -5.36 -20.92 -13.38
CA ARG A 649 -6.49 -21.54 -12.69
C ARG A 649 -7.40 -20.54 -12.03
N ILE A 650 -8.66 -20.94 -11.91
CA ILE A 650 -9.69 -20.21 -11.21
C ILE A 650 -10.29 -21.15 -10.18
N TYR A 651 -10.14 -20.80 -8.91
CA TYR A 651 -10.71 -21.55 -7.80
C TYR A 651 -11.90 -20.81 -7.18
N ARG A 652 -12.77 -21.55 -6.51
CA ARG A 652 -13.82 -21.01 -5.64
C ARG A 652 -13.64 -21.53 -4.21
N VAL A 653 -13.81 -20.66 -3.23
CA VAL A 653 -13.82 -20.99 -1.80
C VAL A 653 -15.19 -20.63 -1.23
N TYR A 654 -15.84 -21.58 -0.55
CA TYR A 654 -17.16 -21.40 0.06
C TYR A 654 -17.35 -22.30 1.28
N PRO A 655 -18.26 -21.99 2.22
CA PRO A 655 -18.59 -22.87 3.32
C PRO A 655 -19.16 -24.19 2.80
N LYS A 656 -18.71 -25.31 3.36
CA LYS A 656 -19.19 -26.66 3.01
C LYS A 656 -20.72 -26.72 3.16
N ASP A 657 -21.39 -27.38 2.22
CA ASP A 657 -22.84 -27.58 2.18
C ASP A 657 -23.70 -26.28 2.11
N SER A 658 -23.08 -25.12 1.84
CA SER A 658 -23.82 -23.85 1.69
C SER A 658 -24.36 -23.66 0.27
N PRO A 659 -25.62 -23.22 0.09
CA PRO A 659 -26.17 -22.93 -1.23
C PRO A 659 -25.55 -21.67 -1.84
N ASN A 660 -25.52 -21.61 -3.17
CA ASN A 660 -25.15 -20.39 -3.89
C ASN A 660 -26.17 -19.27 -3.62
N ASP A 661 -25.72 -18.02 -3.63
CA ASP A 661 -26.61 -16.86 -3.68
C ASP A 661 -27.52 -16.92 -4.93
N PRO A 662 -28.74 -16.39 -4.89
CA PRO A 662 -29.61 -16.31 -6.07
C PRO A 662 -29.01 -15.41 -7.16
N PHE A 663 -28.96 -15.91 -8.40
CA PHE A 663 -28.41 -15.20 -9.55
C PHE A 663 -29.42 -14.20 -10.11
N LYS A 664 -29.65 -13.11 -9.37
CA LYS A 664 -30.68 -12.13 -9.71
C LYS A 664 -30.29 -10.73 -9.24
N ALA A 665 -30.25 -9.80 -10.19
CA ALA A 665 -30.15 -8.38 -9.90
C ALA A 665 -31.36 -7.92 -9.06
N ASP A 666 -31.09 -7.53 -7.83
CA ASP A 666 -32.10 -7.08 -6.87
C ASP A 666 -31.46 -6.11 -5.87
N PHE A 667 -32.10 -4.96 -5.65
CA PHE A 667 -31.65 -3.97 -4.65
C PHE A 667 -31.67 -4.51 -3.22
N ALA A 668 -32.44 -5.56 -2.94
CA ALA A 668 -32.53 -6.23 -1.64
C ALA A 668 -31.65 -7.49 -1.55
N SER A 669 -30.87 -7.81 -2.59
CA SER A 669 -30.02 -9.01 -2.60
C SER A 669 -29.06 -9.02 -1.40
N PRO A 670 -28.79 -10.19 -0.78
CA PRO A 670 -27.74 -10.31 0.24
C PRO A 670 -26.34 -10.02 -0.30
N ASN A 671 -26.14 -10.13 -1.62
CA ASN A 671 -24.86 -9.92 -2.30
C ASN A 671 -24.79 -8.52 -2.92
N MET A 672 -23.76 -7.75 -2.55
CA MET A 672 -23.53 -6.41 -3.11
C MET A 672 -23.36 -6.41 -4.64
N PHE A 673 -22.80 -7.48 -5.22
CA PHE A 673 -22.69 -7.61 -6.67
C PHE A 673 -24.07 -7.44 -7.34
N TRP A 674 -25.06 -8.18 -6.88
CA TRP A 674 -26.42 -8.13 -7.43
C TRP A 674 -27.17 -6.83 -7.12
N ARG A 675 -26.88 -6.18 -5.99
CA ARG A 675 -27.41 -4.83 -5.70
C ARG A 675 -26.82 -3.78 -6.64
N LEU A 676 -25.53 -3.88 -6.93
CA LEU A 676 -24.84 -2.99 -7.86
C LEU A 676 -25.27 -3.24 -9.30
N GLU A 677 -25.52 -4.50 -9.68
CA GLU A 677 -26.10 -4.86 -10.98
C GLU A 677 -27.49 -4.23 -11.17
N ALA A 678 -28.36 -4.35 -10.16
CA ALA A 678 -29.68 -3.71 -10.18
C ALA A 678 -29.59 -2.19 -10.31
N GLN A 679 -28.65 -1.57 -9.59
CA GLN A 679 -28.38 -0.14 -9.70
C GLN A 679 -27.91 0.23 -11.12
N ARG A 680 -26.90 -0.44 -11.64
CA ARG A 680 -26.34 -0.15 -12.97
C ARG A 680 -27.40 -0.32 -14.05
N ALA A 681 -28.13 -1.44 -14.04
CA ALA A 681 -29.21 -1.68 -14.98
C ALA A 681 -30.30 -0.59 -14.92
N ALA A 682 -30.63 -0.10 -13.72
CA ALA A 682 -31.60 0.99 -13.56
C ALA A 682 -31.08 2.32 -14.14
N VAL A 683 -29.78 2.61 -14.00
CA VAL A 683 -29.15 3.81 -14.57
C VAL A 683 -29.07 3.74 -16.09
N GLU A 684 -28.56 2.63 -16.63
CA GLU A 684 -28.38 2.45 -18.07
C GLU A 684 -29.71 2.41 -18.84
N LYS A 685 -30.79 1.91 -18.21
CA LYS A 685 -32.13 1.85 -18.81
C LYS A 685 -33.01 3.06 -18.49
N GLY A 686 -32.52 4.01 -17.68
CA GLY A 686 -33.32 5.14 -17.19
C GLY A 686 -34.56 4.72 -16.40
N GLN A 687 -34.49 3.60 -15.68
CA GLN A 687 -35.63 3.03 -14.96
C GLN A 687 -35.94 3.86 -13.69
N ALA A 688 -37.17 4.34 -13.57
CA ALA A 688 -37.58 5.15 -12.42
C ALA A 688 -37.46 4.40 -11.07
N VAL A 689 -36.74 4.99 -10.12
CA VAL A 689 -36.60 4.51 -8.74
C VAL A 689 -37.52 5.31 -7.84
N LYS A 690 -38.63 4.69 -7.39
CA LYS A 690 -39.67 5.38 -6.60
C LYS A 690 -39.36 5.45 -5.11
N LYS A 691 -38.71 4.42 -4.56
CA LYS A 691 -38.42 4.28 -3.12
C LYS A 691 -36.92 4.15 -2.90
N VAL A 692 -36.41 4.80 -1.85
CA VAL A 692 -34.99 4.75 -1.46
C VAL A 692 -34.88 4.10 -0.09
N ASP A 693 -34.55 2.82 -0.06
CA ASP A 693 -34.39 2.05 1.18
C ASP A 693 -32.93 1.81 1.57
N ASN A 694 -32.01 1.91 0.60
CA ASN A 694 -30.58 1.67 0.81
C ASN A 694 -29.73 2.50 -0.17
N LEU A 695 -28.42 2.43 0.01
CA LEU A 695 -27.43 3.17 -0.77
C LEU A 695 -27.58 3.00 -2.30
N HIS A 696 -27.88 1.79 -2.76
CA HIS A 696 -27.99 1.48 -4.18
C HIS A 696 -29.24 2.10 -4.83
N HIS A 697 -30.38 2.12 -4.11
CA HIS A 697 -31.55 2.88 -4.58
C HIS A 697 -31.25 4.36 -4.71
N PHE A 698 -30.54 4.94 -3.73
CA PHE A 698 -30.19 6.35 -3.72
C PHE A 698 -29.35 6.71 -4.95
N TYR A 699 -28.30 5.94 -5.23
CA TYR A 699 -27.42 6.20 -6.36
C TYR A 699 -27.99 5.80 -7.71
N ALA A 700 -28.94 4.85 -7.78
CA ALA A 700 -29.72 4.63 -9.00
C ALA A 700 -30.58 5.87 -9.34
N LYS A 701 -31.28 6.43 -8.34
CA LYS A 701 -32.08 7.65 -8.51
C LYS A 701 -31.21 8.86 -8.87
N ALA A 702 -30.03 8.99 -8.26
CA ALA A 702 -29.05 10.02 -8.57
C ALA A 702 -28.46 9.86 -9.99
N GLY A 703 -28.14 8.65 -10.42
CA GLY A 703 -27.64 8.35 -11.76
C GLY A 703 -28.64 8.70 -12.87
N ASN A 704 -29.94 8.59 -12.58
CA ASN A 704 -31.02 9.01 -13.48
C ASN A 704 -31.28 10.51 -13.50
N GLY A 705 -30.52 11.32 -12.74
CA GLY A 705 -30.75 12.76 -12.61
C GLY A 705 -32.07 13.12 -11.92
N SER A 706 -32.66 12.17 -11.18
CA SER A 706 -34.02 12.28 -10.61
C SER A 706 -34.03 12.46 -9.09
N LEU A 707 -32.89 12.86 -8.50
CA LEU A 707 -32.74 13.06 -7.07
C LEU A 707 -33.38 14.39 -6.65
N ASP A 708 -34.43 14.31 -5.82
CA ASP A 708 -35.16 15.46 -5.27
C ASP A 708 -34.76 15.75 -3.81
N LEU A 709 -35.05 16.97 -3.35
CA LEU A 709 -34.67 17.44 -2.02
C LEU A 709 -35.32 16.61 -0.89
N GLU A 710 -36.54 16.12 -1.08
CA GLU A 710 -37.23 15.30 -0.07
C GLU A 710 -36.53 13.95 0.12
N THR A 711 -36.08 13.34 -0.98
CA THR A 711 -35.25 12.13 -0.94
C THR A 711 -33.93 12.37 -0.19
N ILE A 712 -33.27 13.50 -0.45
CA ILE A 712 -32.02 13.86 0.22
C ILE A 712 -32.25 14.04 1.72
N LYS A 713 -33.29 14.79 2.12
CA LYS A 713 -33.64 14.97 3.54
C LYS A 713 -33.95 13.64 4.23
N ALA A 714 -34.75 12.78 3.59
CA ALA A 714 -35.06 11.45 4.13
C ALA A 714 -33.79 10.60 4.34
N ALA A 715 -32.86 10.63 3.38
CA ALA A 715 -31.58 9.93 3.50
C ALA A 715 -30.67 10.52 4.58
N LEU A 716 -30.62 11.86 4.74
CA LEU A 716 -29.90 12.53 5.84
C LEU A 716 -30.46 12.18 7.22
N SER A 717 -31.76 11.92 7.32
CA SER A 717 -32.44 11.48 8.55
C SER A 717 -32.44 9.96 8.76
N SER A 718 -31.90 9.18 7.82
CA SER A 718 -31.87 7.72 7.91
C SER A 718 -30.94 7.24 9.03
N GLY A 719 -31.16 6.02 9.55
CA GLY A 719 -30.23 5.38 10.48
C GLY A 719 -28.97 4.80 9.82
N ASP A 720 -28.94 4.73 8.48
CA ASP A 720 -27.87 4.13 7.68
C ASP A 720 -26.76 5.19 7.40
N PRO A 721 -25.54 5.00 7.94
CA PRO A 721 -24.43 5.93 7.70
C PRO A 721 -24.05 6.05 6.22
N GLY A 722 -24.15 4.99 5.43
CA GLY A 722 -23.90 5.01 3.99
C GLY A 722 -24.86 5.93 3.26
N LEU A 723 -26.16 5.84 3.57
CA LEU A 723 -27.19 6.73 3.03
C LEU A 723 -26.99 8.19 3.44
N LYS A 724 -26.71 8.46 4.72
CA LYS A 724 -26.41 9.83 5.18
C LYS A 724 -25.25 10.44 4.40
N ARG A 725 -24.18 9.67 4.20
CA ARG A 725 -22.98 10.12 3.47
C ARG A 725 -23.24 10.34 1.99
N ALA A 726 -23.98 9.44 1.35
CA ALA A 726 -24.41 9.62 -0.03
C ALA A 726 -25.26 10.89 -0.20
N ALA A 727 -26.17 11.14 0.74
CA ALA A 727 -26.98 12.35 0.76
C ALA A 727 -26.12 13.61 0.93
N LEU A 728 -25.17 13.63 1.86
CA LEU A 728 -24.25 14.77 2.03
C LEU A 728 -23.42 15.07 0.77
N ARG A 729 -22.97 14.04 0.06
CA ARG A 729 -22.19 14.18 -1.18
C ARG A 729 -23.00 14.70 -2.37
N ASN A 730 -24.33 14.59 -2.31
CA ASN A 730 -25.24 15.00 -3.37
C ASN A 730 -26.23 16.10 -2.94
N ALA A 731 -26.09 16.63 -1.71
CA ALA A 731 -26.99 17.63 -1.17
C ALA A 731 -26.84 18.98 -1.91
N PRO A 732 -27.94 19.74 -2.06
CA PRO A 732 -27.84 21.12 -2.51
C PRO A 732 -26.94 21.92 -1.55
N LEU A 733 -26.04 22.71 -2.12
CA LEU A 733 -25.15 23.57 -1.36
C LEU A 733 -25.87 24.89 -1.01
N ASP A 734 -26.85 24.79 -0.12
CA ASP A 734 -27.63 25.92 0.41
C ASP A 734 -27.80 25.88 1.94
N ASP A 735 -28.59 26.82 2.49
CA ASP A 735 -28.82 26.99 3.93
C ASP A 735 -29.52 25.79 4.60
N THR A 736 -30.08 24.85 3.84
CA THR A 736 -30.76 23.66 4.37
C THR A 736 -29.79 22.83 5.22
N LEU A 737 -28.55 22.62 4.74
CA LEU A 737 -27.52 21.88 5.47
C LEU A 737 -27.19 22.54 6.81
N THR A 738 -27.05 23.87 6.81
CA THR A 738 -26.80 24.68 8.00
C THR A 738 -27.90 24.47 9.04
N ARG A 739 -29.18 24.59 8.64
CA ARG A 739 -30.33 24.45 9.56
C ARG A 739 -30.50 23.04 10.12
N MET A 740 -30.14 22.01 9.35
CA MET A 740 -30.27 20.61 9.76
C MET A 740 -29.19 20.19 10.75
N PHE A 741 -27.95 20.60 10.52
CA PHE A 741 -26.80 20.07 11.26
C PHE A 741 -26.21 21.03 12.28
N ILE A 742 -26.63 22.30 12.30
CA ILE A 742 -26.21 23.27 13.32
C ILE A 742 -27.38 23.57 14.25
N VAL A 743 -27.29 23.06 15.48
CA VAL A 743 -28.27 23.27 16.55
C VAL A 743 -27.60 24.02 17.69
N ASP A 744 -28.15 25.16 18.09
CA ASP A 744 -27.58 26.03 19.13
C ASP A 744 -26.09 26.38 18.87
N GLY A 745 -25.75 26.60 17.60
CA GLY A 745 -24.38 26.90 17.16
C GLY A 745 -23.42 25.72 17.25
N ARG A 746 -23.89 24.48 17.42
CA ARG A 746 -23.06 23.27 17.46
C ARG A 746 -23.39 22.32 16.32
N ILE A 747 -22.37 21.64 15.79
CA ILE A 747 -22.56 20.56 14.82
C ILE A 747 -23.14 19.35 15.54
N SER A 748 -24.29 18.84 15.09
CA SER A 748 -25.02 17.74 15.75
C SER A 748 -24.50 16.34 15.40
N VAL A 749 -23.66 16.21 14.37
CA VAL A 749 -23.14 14.92 13.89
C VAL A 749 -22.00 14.40 14.77
N THR A 750 -22.16 13.18 15.26
CA THR A 750 -21.16 12.51 16.10
C THR A 750 -20.47 11.32 15.43
N GLU A 751 -20.97 10.76 14.33
CA GLU A 751 -20.26 9.67 13.63
C GLU A 751 -19.08 10.22 12.80
N PRO A 752 -17.84 9.73 12.96
CA PRO A 752 -16.66 10.33 12.30
C PRO A 752 -16.72 10.40 10.78
N ARG A 753 -17.13 9.34 10.08
CA ARG A 753 -17.22 9.35 8.59
C ARG A 753 -18.35 10.27 8.09
N VAL A 754 -19.46 10.37 8.82
CA VAL A 754 -20.56 11.30 8.49
C VAL A 754 -20.11 12.74 8.73
N LEU A 755 -19.39 13.00 9.83
CA LEU A 755 -18.81 14.30 10.14
C LEU A 755 -17.79 14.71 9.06
N LEU A 756 -16.95 13.79 8.60
CA LEU A 756 -16.04 14.02 7.47
C LEU A 756 -16.81 14.52 6.23
N ASP A 757 -17.80 13.76 5.77
CA ASP A 757 -18.58 14.13 4.58
C ASP A 757 -19.36 15.44 4.78
N LEU A 758 -19.82 15.75 6.01
CA LEU A 758 -20.47 17.03 6.35
C LEU A 758 -19.49 18.21 6.29
N LEU A 759 -18.28 18.07 6.82
CA LEU A 759 -17.25 19.12 6.76
C LEU A 759 -16.87 19.43 5.31
N LEU A 760 -16.76 18.39 4.48
CA LEU A 760 -16.53 18.56 3.04
C LEU A 760 -17.74 19.22 2.35
N ALA A 761 -18.97 18.87 2.72
CA ALA A 761 -20.18 19.52 2.19
C ALA A 761 -20.23 21.02 2.58
N PHE A 762 -19.89 21.38 3.82
CA PHE A 762 -19.77 22.77 4.24
C PHE A 762 -18.74 23.55 3.42
N SER A 763 -17.63 22.92 3.02
CA SER A 763 -16.63 23.58 2.16
C SER A 763 -17.16 23.98 0.77
N GLY A 764 -18.28 23.39 0.33
CA GLY A 764 -18.99 23.81 -0.88
C GLY A 764 -19.83 25.09 -0.72
N LEU A 765 -20.18 25.48 0.52
CA LEU A 765 -20.97 26.67 0.81
C LEU A 765 -20.13 27.95 0.78
N GLY A 766 -20.77 29.11 0.71
CA GLY A 766 -20.10 30.41 0.87
C GLY A 766 -19.58 30.65 2.29
N ASN A 767 -18.70 31.64 2.47
CA ASN A 767 -18.26 32.06 3.81
C ASN A 767 -19.48 32.39 4.70
N SER A 768 -19.51 31.86 5.93
CA SER A 768 -20.67 31.96 6.83
C SER A 768 -20.22 32.09 8.28
N ASP A 769 -20.76 33.09 8.99
CA ASP A 769 -20.53 33.32 10.41
C ASP A 769 -21.09 32.17 11.27
N ILE A 770 -22.25 31.61 10.89
CA ILE A 770 -22.91 30.51 11.61
C ILE A 770 -22.06 29.25 11.54
N ILE A 771 -21.60 28.88 10.34
CA ILE A 771 -20.76 27.69 10.16
C ILE A 771 -19.38 27.91 10.80
N GLY A 772 -18.80 29.10 10.63
CA GLY A 772 -17.53 29.47 11.27
C GLY A 772 -17.58 29.32 12.80
N GLN A 773 -18.65 29.80 13.44
CA GLN A 773 -18.87 29.62 14.88
C GLN A 773 -19.05 28.15 15.27
N ALA A 774 -19.79 27.38 14.47
CA ALA A 774 -20.01 25.97 14.73
C ALA A 774 -18.72 25.13 14.63
N LEU A 775 -17.83 25.48 13.69
CA LEU A 775 -16.50 24.86 13.57
C LEU A 775 -15.60 25.18 14.76
N VAL A 776 -15.61 26.43 15.28
CA VAL A 776 -14.90 26.77 16.52
C VAL A 776 -15.46 26.00 17.71
N ASN A 777 -16.78 25.87 17.80
CA ASN A 777 -17.42 25.09 18.85
C ASN A 777 -17.04 23.60 18.77
N LEU A 778 -17.01 23.03 17.56
CA LEU A 778 -16.58 21.65 17.33
C LEU A 778 -15.16 21.41 17.85
N VAL A 779 -14.19 22.24 17.43
CA VAL A 779 -12.78 22.03 17.78
C VAL A 779 -12.45 22.39 19.23
N THR A 780 -13.20 23.28 19.87
CA THR A 780 -13.01 23.61 21.30
C THR A 780 -13.66 22.60 22.23
N GLN A 781 -14.78 21.99 21.85
CA GLN A 781 -15.47 20.96 22.64
C GLN A 781 -14.82 19.58 22.49
N ASP A 782 -14.31 19.25 21.30
CA ASP A 782 -13.75 17.94 21.00
C ASP A 782 -12.41 18.03 20.24
N SER A 783 -11.49 18.83 20.78
CA SER A 783 -10.16 19.04 20.18
C SER A 783 -9.41 17.72 20.00
N GLY A 784 -9.57 16.75 20.91
CA GLY A 784 -8.88 15.46 20.83
C GLY A 784 -9.30 14.68 19.59
N ARG A 785 -10.61 14.56 19.34
CA ARG A 785 -11.14 13.88 18.16
C ARG A 785 -10.70 14.54 16.86
N ILE A 786 -10.81 15.87 16.76
CA ILE A 786 -10.48 16.58 15.52
C ILE A 786 -8.98 16.60 15.27
N MET A 787 -8.16 16.93 16.28
CA MET A 787 -6.73 17.15 16.09
C MET A 787 -5.93 15.83 16.01
N ASN A 788 -6.37 14.77 16.69
CA ASN A 788 -5.65 13.49 16.69
C ASN A 788 -6.02 12.59 15.50
N ASP A 789 -7.18 12.81 14.87
CA ASP A 789 -7.58 12.12 13.65
C ASP A 789 -7.05 12.86 12.41
N PRO A 790 -6.10 12.29 11.64
CA PRO A 790 -5.56 12.94 10.44
C PRO A 790 -6.63 13.35 9.42
N VAL A 791 -7.63 12.49 9.21
CA VAL A 791 -8.62 12.67 8.15
C VAL A 791 -9.63 13.74 8.55
N LEU A 792 -10.13 13.70 9.79
CA LEU A 792 -11.02 14.75 10.31
C LEU A 792 -10.31 16.08 10.43
N HIS A 793 -9.05 16.08 10.87
CA HIS A 793 -8.26 17.31 10.95
C HIS A 793 -8.17 17.99 9.58
N ASP A 794 -7.81 17.26 8.53
CA ASP A 794 -7.69 17.81 7.19
C ASP A 794 -9.05 18.33 6.67
N ALA A 795 -10.13 17.58 6.87
CA ALA A 795 -11.47 18.00 6.47
C ALA A 795 -11.96 19.23 7.24
N PHE A 796 -11.63 19.32 8.53
CA PHE A 796 -11.90 20.49 9.35
C PHE A 796 -11.15 21.72 8.81
N GLN A 797 -9.88 21.57 8.43
CA GLN A 797 -9.09 22.64 7.83
C GLN A 797 -9.71 23.12 6.51
N VAL A 798 -10.16 22.18 5.66
CA VAL A 798 -10.86 22.49 4.41
C VAL A 798 -12.11 23.33 4.67
N ALA A 799 -12.97 22.90 5.60
CA ALA A 799 -14.18 23.64 5.96
C ALA A 799 -13.86 25.01 6.61
N ALA A 800 -12.94 25.04 7.56
CA ALA A 800 -12.60 26.26 8.30
C ALA A 800 -11.94 27.32 7.42
N ARG A 801 -11.12 26.92 6.44
CA ARG A 801 -10.54 27.82 5.44
C ARG A 801 -11.62 28.43 4.54
N ARG A 802 -12.64 27.66 4.17
CA ARG A 802 -13.77 28.17 3.40
C ARG A 802 -14.59 29.20 4.17
N HIS A 803 -14.79 28.99 5.47
CA HIS A 803 -15.54 29.88 6.36
C HIS A 803 -14.63 30.79 7.19
N GLY A 804 -13.44 31.13 6.68
CA GLY A 804 -12.36 31.77 7.43
C GLY A 804 -12.78 33.07 8.13
N GLY A 805 -13.65 33.89 7.54
CA GLY A 805 -14.09 35.14 8.15
C GLY A 805 -14.90 34.90 9.43
N GLY A 806 -15.90 34.04 9.34
CA GLY A 806 -16.73 33.64 10.49
C GLY A 806 -15.91 32.86 11.53
N PHE A 807 -15.04 31.96 11.07
CA PHE A 807 -14.19 31.14 11.92
C PHE A 807 -13.20 31.98 12.73
N VAL A 808 -12.47 32.90 12.10
CA VAL A 808 -11.48 33.76 12.78
C VAL A 808 -12.16 34.67 13.81
N LYS A 809 -13.32 35.25 13.47
CA LYS A 809 -14.13 36.07 14.39
C LYS A 809 -14.55 35.29 15.64
N ALA A 810 -15.03 34.07 15.46
CA ALA A 810 -15.41 33.18 16.55
C ALA A 810 -14.19 32.73 17.38
N ALA A 811 -13.09 32.36 16.70
CA ALA A 811 -11.87 31.85 17.32
C ALA A 811 -11.22 32.88 18.24
N LEU A 812 -11.20 34.16 17.85
CA LEU A 812 -10.67 35.25 18.69
C LEU A 812 -11.36 35.33 20.07
N SER A 813 -12.63 34.95 20.14
CA SER A 813 -13.41 35.03 21.37
C SER A 813 -13.33 33.76 22.23
N SER A 814 -12.99 32.61 21.63
CA SER A 814 -13.11 31.29 22.28
C SER A 814 -11.81 30.50 22.38
N ILE A 815 -10.78 30.84 21.59
CA ILE A 815 -9.47 30.18 21.59
C ILE A 815 -8.46 31.16 22.17
N ARG A 816 -7.86 30.80 23.30
CA ARG A 816 -6.74 31.55 23.89
C ARG A 816 -5.43 30.88 23.44
N PRO A 817 -4.50 31.60 22.79
CA PRO A 817 -3.21 31.03 22.46
C PRO A 817 -2.49 30.59 23.74
N GLY A 818 -1.87 29.40 23.71
CA GLY A 818 -1.05 28.94 24.82
C GLY A 818 0.16 29.87 24.98
N LYS A 819 0.57 30.18 26.22
CA LYS A 819 1.83 30.91 26.46
C LYS A 819 2.95 30.21 25.69
N THR A 820 3.62 30.93 24.79
CA THR A 820 4.85 30.50 24.13
C THR A 820 5.87 30.15 25.22
N LYS A 821 6.11 28.87 25.46
CA LYS A 821 7.31 28.43 26.18
C LYS A 821 8.49 28.69 25.24
N GLY A 822 9.58 29.23 25.78
CA GLY A 822 10.79 29.52 24.98
C GLY A 822 11.28 28.30 24.19
N PRO A 823 12.17 28.52 23.20
CA PRO A 823 12.57 27.49 22.24
C PRO A 823 13.04 26.22 22.97
N LYS A 824 12.24 25.16 22.85
CA LYS A 824 12.60 23.83 23.35
C LYS A 824 13.21 23.07 22.18
N ASP A 825 14.47 22.67 22.30
CA ASP A 825 15.07 21.71 21.38
C ASP A 825 14.43 20.33 21.61
N ILE A 826 13.90 19.75 20.53
CA ILE A 826 13.24 18.45 20.54
C ILE A 826 14.05 17.38 19.80
N LEU A 827 15.25 17.70 19.31
CA LEU A 827 16.11 16.75 18.63
C LEU A 827 16.82 15.83 19.66
N PRO A 828 16.49 14.53 19.74
CA PRO A 828 17.22 13.61 20.60
C PRO A 828 18.67 13.48 20.11
N ASN A 829 19.62 13.62 21.05
CA ASN A 829 21.06 13.50 20.79
C ASN A 829 21.57 14.42 19.66
N GLY A 830 21.06 15.66 19.57
CA GLY A 830 21.49 16.64 18.56
C GLY A 830 22.95 17.12 18.71
N ASN A 831 23.49 17.05 19.93
CA ASN A 831 24.90 17.29 20.24
C ASN A 831 25.80 16.08 20.00
N ILE A 832 25.25 14.92 19.58
CA ILE A 832 25.99 13.73 19.15
C ILE A 832 26.84 13.07 20.26
N GLU A 833 26.67 13.43 21.53
CA GLU A 833 27.52 12.93 22.62
C GLU A 833 27.19 11.49 23.07
N LYS A 834 25.99 10.97 22.75
CA LYS A 834 25.63 9.57 23.04
C LYS A 834 25.98 8.67 21.85
N VAL A 835 27.09 7.94 21.96
CA VAL A 835 27.65 7.09 20.90
C VAL A 835 28.00 5.70 21.45
N THR A 836 27.61 4.65 20.73
CA THR A 836 28.01 3.25 20.98
C THR A 836 28.57 2.66 19.68
N ASP A 837 29.77 2.08 19.71
CA ASP A 837 30.47 1.51 18.54
C ASP A 837 30.53 2.44 17.32
N ASP A 838 30.99 3.69 17.53
CA ASP A 838 31.04 4.78 16.53
C ASP A 838 29.69 5.14 15.90
N ARG A 839 28.58 4.66 16.49
CA ARG A 839 27.21 4.97 16.06
C ARG A 839 26.48 5.87 17.05
N PRO A 840 25.98 7.03 16.61
CA PRO A 840 25.21 7.95 17.43
C PRO A 840 23.80 7.40 17.70
N GLU A 841 23.39 7.38 18.97
CA GLU A 841 22.03 6.98 19.35
C GLU A 841 20.99 7.86 18.64
N GLY A 842 19.96 7.25 18.04
CA GLY A 842 18.86 7.95 17.38
C GLY A 842 19.12 8.39 15.93
N TRP A 843 20.33 8.20 15.42
CA TRP A 843 20.75 8.56 14.06
C TRP A 843 21.18 7.31 13.29
N GLY A 844 20.81 7.22 12.01
CA GLY A 844 21.22 6.10 11.15
C GLY A 844 21.59 6.55 9.74
N PRO A 845 22.51 5.85 9.05
CA PRO A 845 22.85 6.18 7.67
C PRO A 845 21.65 5.91 6.75
N ARG A 846 21.44 6.82 5.80
CA ARG A 846 20.37 6.78 4.79
C ARG A 846 21.02 6.90 3.43
N PHE A 847 20.51 6.13 2.46
CA PHE A 847 21.08 6.03 1.11
C PHE A 847 19.97 6.20 0.07
N TYR A 848 20.17 7.11 -0.86
CA TYR A 848 19.19 7.46 -1.89
C TYR A 848 19.69 7.13 -3.30
N GLY A 849 20.99 7.27 -3.54
CA GLY A 849 21.62 6.93 -4.82
C GLY A 849 23.15 6.88 -4.73
N GLY A 850 23.82 6.34 -5.75
CA GLY A 850 25.28 6.24 -5.77
C GLY A 850 25.87 5.11 -4.90
N SER A 851 27.16 5.22 -4.60
CA SER A 851 27.93 4.22 -3.85
C SER A 851 27.51 4.17 -2.38
N ARG A 852 27.43 2.96 -1.81
CA ARG A 852 27.15 2.73 -0.39
C ARG A 852 28.41 2.53 0.45
N ASN A 853 29.59 2.63 -0.17
CA ASN A 853 30.87 2.31 0.45
C ASN A 853 31.50 3.50 1.21
N GLY A 854 30.75 4.59 1.41
CA GLY A 854 31.21 5.72 2.22
C GLY A 854 31.39 5.35 3.71
N GLU A 855 32.24 6.10 4.39
CA GLU A 855 32.44 6.04 5.84
C GLU A 855 31.35 6.87 6.54
N TYR A 856 30.62 6.25 7.47
CA TYR A 856 29.60 6.90 8.32
C TYR A 856 29.96 6.62 9.77
N THR A 857 30.54 7.60 10.45
CA THR A 857 31.02 7.48 11.84
C THR A 857 30.61 8.70 12.66
N ALA A 858 30.43 8.52 13.97
CA ALA A 858 30.47 9.62 14.93
C ALA A 858 31.90 9.75 15.47
N VAL A 859 32.52 10.92 15.35
CA VAL A 859 33.95 11.13 15.66
C VAL A 859 34.14 12.33 16.58
N ARG A 860 35.21 12.34 17.38
CA ARG A 860 35.58 13.47 18.26
C ARG A 860 36.34 14.57 17.50
N GLU A 861 35.71 15.11 16.46
CA GLU A 861 36.25 16.18 15.61
C GLU A 861 35.31 17.40 15.55
N GLY A 862 34.35 17.47 16.48
CA GLY A 862 33.40 18.56 16.61
C GLY A 862 34.07 19.91 16.86
N ARG A 863 33.30 20.98 16.67
CA ARG A 863 33.76 22.38 16.70
C ARG A 863 34.56 22.73 17.95
N ASN A 864 34.23 22.11 19.09
CA ASN A 864 34.88 22.34 20.38
C ASN A 864 35.59 21.08 20.93
N GLY A 865 35.99 20.14 20.07
CA GLY A 865 36.53 18.83 20.50
C GLY A 865 35.44 17.86 21.01
N THR A 866 34.19 18.14 20.65
CA THR A 866 32.98 17.35 20.90
C THR A 866 32.82 16.22 19.87
N MET A 867 31.87 15.32 20.13
CA MET A 867 31.45 14.33 19.13
C MET A 867 30.67 15.02 18.00
N CYS A 868 30.86 14.59 16.75
CA CYS A 868 30.11 15.08 15.60
C CYS A 868 29.85 13.96 14.59
N LEU A 869 28.87 14.16 13.71
CA LEU A 869 28.57 13.22 12.62
C LEU A 869 29.55 13.44 11.48
N LYS A 870 30.16 12.37 10.96
CA LYS A 870 31.02 12.41 9.77
C LYS A 870 30.44 11.53 8.66
N VAL A 871 30.51 12.03 7.42
CA VAL A 871 30.28 11.27 6.20
C VAL A 871 31.43 11.52 5.24
N SER A 872 32.10 10.47 4.78
CA SER A 872 33.18 10.56 3.79
C SER A 872 32.97 9.57 2.66
N SER A 873 33.19 9.99 1.42
CA SER A 873 33.20 9.09 0.28
C SER A 873 34.11 9.60 -0.83
N ASP A 874 34.91 8.70 -1.40
CA ASP A 874 35.72 8.91 -2.60
C ASP A 874 34.93 8.61 -3.89
N GLN A 875 33.76 7.98 -3.76
CA GLN A 875 32.85 7.66 -4.85
C GLN A 875 31.57 8.50 -4.76
N ARG A 876 30.92 8.73 -5.91
CA ARG A 876 29.67 9.49 -5.95
C ARG A 876 28.62 8.82 -5.05
N SER A 877 28.21 9.50 -3.99
CA SER A 877 27.23 9.02 -3.01
C SER A 877 26.17 10.08 -2.77
N ASP A 878 24.91 9.66 -2.67
CA ASP A 878 23.77 10.46 -2.21
C ASP A 878 23.17 9.78 -0.98
N SER A 879 23.58 10.31 0.16
CA SER A 879 23.44 9.66 1.44
C SER A 879 23.50 10.65 2.59
N GLY A 880 23.48 10.18 3.83
CA GLY A 880 23.69 11.03 4.99
C GLY A 880 23.18 10.37 6.27
N TRP A 881 23.25 11.11 7.36
CA TRP A 881 22.67 10.70 8.63
C TRP A 881 21.23 11.18 8.73
N GLY A 882 20.32 10.28 9.11
CA GLY A 882 18.90 10.61 9.28
C GLY A 882 18.39 10.28 10.69
N ALA A 883 17.62 11.21 11.26
CA ALA A 883 16.88 11.04 12.51
C ALA A 883 15.38 11.31 12.29
N THR A 884 14.51 10.43 12.81
CA THR A 884 13.05 10.54 12.65
C THR A 884 12.43 11.06 13.93
N ILE A 885 11.83 12.25 13.87
CA ILE A 885 11.40 13.02 15.04
C ILE A 885 9.90 13.28 14.98
N LYS A 886 9.21 13.03 16.10
CA LYS A 886 7.80 13.40 16.25
C LYS A 886 7.66 14.92 16.35
N VAL A 887 6.77 15.48 15.54
CA VAL A 887 6.43 16.91 15.55
C VAL A 887 4.94 17.11 15.77
N LYS A 888 4.57 18.28 16.27
CA LYS A 888 3.18 18.71 16.33
C LYS A 888 2.77 19.21 14.94
N ARG A 889 1.53 18.96 14.54
CA ARG A 889 0.96 19.51 13.30
C ARG A 889 0.87 21.05 13.38
N ASN A 890 0.93 21.70 12.22
CA ASN A 890 0.78 23.15 12.00
C ASN A 890 1.61 23.96 13.00
N THR A 891 2.84 23.50 13.24
CA THR A 891 3.73 24.09 14.23
C THR A 891 4.99 24.53 13.53
N ARG A 892 5.40 25.77 13.77
CA ARG A 892 6.64 26.31 13.21
C ARG A 892 7.83 25.75 13.99
N TYR A 893 8.80 25.28 13.23
CA TYR A 893 10.07 24.78 13.72
C TYR A 893 11.23 25.51 13.06
N ARG A 894 12.36 25.55 13.76
CA ARG A 894 13.67 25.93 13.21
C ARG A 894 14.61 24.74 13.34
N LEU A 895 15.06 24.21 12.20
CA LEU A 895 16.14 23.23 12.15
C LEU A 895 17.44 23.96 11.88
N GLY A 896 18.49 23.66 12.63
CA GLY A 896 19.82 24.16 12.32
C GLY A 896 20.94 23.32 12.91
N GLY A 897 22.16 23.75 12.67
CA GLY A 897 23.37 23.11 13.18
C GLY A 897 24.59 23.61 12.43
N TRP A 898 25.76 23.08 12.79
CA TRP A 898 27.03 23.47 12.19
C TRP A 898 27.45 22.45 11.13
N ILE A 899 27.93 22.95 9.99
CA ILE A 899 28.44 22.12 8.89
C ILE A 899 29.89 22.52 8.60
N LYS A 900 30.77 21.54 8.49
CA LYS A 900 32.15 21.67 7.97
C LYS A 900 32.29 20.73 6.77
N THR A 901 33.02 21.15 5.74
CA THR A 901 33.23 20.32 4.54
C THR A 901 34.69 20.32 4.11
N GLU A 902 35.12 19.23 3.51
CA GLU A 902 36.42 19.10 2.85
C GLU A 902 36.22 18.48 1.46
N LYS A 903 36.57 19.25 0.41
CA LYS A 903 36.49 18.84 -1.00
C LYS A 903 35.13 18.26 -1.40
N VAL A 904 34.04 18.72 -0.79
CA VAL A 904 32.68 18.25 -1.11
C VAL A 904 32.27 18.75 -2.49
N THR A 905 31.91 17.83 -3.39
CA THR A 905 31.54 18.12 -4.79
C THR A 905 30.02 17.99 -5.02
N GLY A 906 29.56 18.21 -6.25
CA GLY A 906 28.16 17.99 -6.67
C GLY A 906 27.16 18.90 -5.95
N SER A 907 26.00 18.34 -5.58
CA SER A 907 24.90 19.10 -4.94
C SER A 907 25.24 19.68 -3.55
N GLY A 908 26.34 19.26 -2.92
CA GLY A 908 26.78 19.74 -1.61
C GLY A 908 26.12 19.07 -0.40
N SER A 909 26.57 19.45 0.79
CA SER A 909 26.05 18.99 2.09
C SER A 909 25.06 19.98 2.68
N MET A 910 24.00 19.52 3.35
CA MET A 910 22.97 20.40 3.93
C MET A 910 22.15 19.71 5.02
N PHE A 911 21.38 20.49 5.78
CA PHE A 911 20.27 19.95 6.55
C PHE A 911 19.00 19.91 5.70
N ASN A 912 18.30 18.79 5.71
CA ASN A 912 17.07 18.59 4.93
C ASN A 912 15.96 17.98 5.80
N VAL A 913 14.73 18.47 5.65
CA VAL A 913 13.53 17.99 6.35
C VAL A 913 12.65 17.23 5.37
N HIS A 914 12.77 15.91 5.41
CA HIS A 914 11.87 15.03 4.67
C HIS A 914 10.50 15.01 5.34
N GLY A 915 9.45 15.05 4.52
CA GLY A 915 8.05 15.15 4.95
C GLY A 915 7.41 16.50 4.64
N VAL A 916 8.18 17.59 4.70
CA VAL A 916 7.71 18.97 4.45
C VAL A 916 8.51 19.74 3.41
N GLY A 917 9.67 19.22 2.96
CA GLY A 917 10.37 19.72 1.77
C GLY A 917 11.23 20.97 2.00
N HIS A 918 11.64 21.23 3.24
CA HIS A 918 12.50 22.36 3.60
C HIS A 918 13.96 21.93 3.80
N ARG A 919 14.91 22.76 3.38
CA ARG A 919 16.35 22.47 3.49
C ARG A 919 17.16 23.74 3.67
N THR A 920 18.33 23.62 4.28
CA THR A 920 19.30 24.72 4.34
C THR A 920 20.01 24.89 3.01
N LYS A 921 20.74 26.00 2.87
CA LYS A 921 21.68 26.18 1.75
C LYS A 921 22.70 25.05 1.73
N ALA A 922 23.02 24.57 0.53
CA ALA A 922 24.04 23.54 0.32
C ALA A 922 25.46 24.10 0.48
N VAL A 923 26.32 23.32 1.12
CA VAL A 923 27.73 23.62 1.39
C VAL A 923 28.61 22.80 0.45
N ARG A 924 29.55 23.44 -0.23
CA ARG A 924 30.43 22.82 -1.25
C ARG A 924 31.88 23.26 -1.04
N GLY A 925 32.81 22.47 -1.57
CA GLY A 925 34.25 22.73 -1.47
C GLY A 925 34.80 22.37 -0.10
N THR A 926 35.79 23.15 0.35
CA THR A 926 36.36 23.04 1.70
C THR A 926 35.97 24.27 2.50
N THR A 927 35.21 24.07 3.58
CA THR A 927 34.74 25.15 4.45
C THR A 927 34.99 24.80 5.92
N GLY A 928 35.29 25.81 6.73
CA GLY A 928 35.26 25.69 8.19
C GLY A 928 33.82 25.52 8.72
N TRP A 929 33.71 25.27 10.02
CA TRP A 929 32.42 25.18 10.71
C TRP A 929 31.60 26.46 10.51
N THR A 930 30.42 26.32 9.90
CA THR A 930 29.47 27.42 9.70
C THR A 930 28.07 26.95 10.10
N GLU A 931 27.32 27.77 10.80
CA GLU A 931 25.94 27.47 11.19
C GLU A 931 25.00 27.68 10.00
N TYR A 932 24.11 26.71 9.77
CA TYR A 932 23.02 26.83 8.81
C TYR A 932 21.72 26.47 9.49
N SER A 933 20.68 27.24 9.21
CA SER A 933 19.34 26.97 9.71
C SER A 933 18.27 27.26 8.67
N VAL A 934 17.11 26.63 8.85
CA VAL A 934 15.90 26.83 8.04
C VAL A 934 14.69 26.80 8.96
N GLU A 935 13.78 27.75 8.77
CA GLU A 935 12.46 27.70 9.38
C GLU A 935 11.48 26.99 8.46
N PHE A 936 10.59 26.22 9.06
CA PHE A 936 9.55 25.52 8.34
C PHE A 936 8.31 25.34 9.21
N ASP A 937 7.16 25.14 8.56
CA ASP A 937 5.94 24.69 9.22
C ASP A 937 5.81 23.18 9.02
N SER A 938 5.51 22.44 10.10
CA SER A 938 5.28 21.00 10.00
C SER A 938 4.05 20.63 9.16
N GLY A 939 3.14 21.57 8.89
CA GLY A 939 1.88 21.32 8.19
C GLY A 939 1.10 20.18 8.86
N SER A 940 0.54 19.27 8.07
CA SER A 940 -0.15 18.10 8.63
C SER A 940 0.78 17.00 9.16
N ALA A 941 2.12 17.16 9.07
CA ALA A 941 3.06 16.14 9.52
C ALA A 941 3.03 15.98 11.05
N THR A 942 2.96 14.73 11.50
CA THR A 942 3.13 14.35 12.93
C THR A 942 4.53 13.79 13.21
N GLU A 943 5.29 13.59 12.15
CA GLU A 943 6.65 13.06 12.17
C GLU A 943 7.38 13.60 10.95
N ILE A 944 8.64 13.96 11.13
CA ILE A 944 9.54 14.39 10.05
C ILE A 944 10.84 13.62 10.17
N THR A 945 11.56 13.49 9.05
CA THR A 945 12.94 13.00 9.10
C THR A 945 13.90 14.14 8.84
N ILE A 946 14.77 14.41 9.79
CA ILE A 946 15.88 15.35 9.66
C ILE A 946 17.06 14.59 9.05
N HIS A 947 17.65 15.15 8.02
CA HIS A 947 18.83 14.63 7.35
C HIS A 947 19.99 15.61 7.47
N ALA A 948 21.10 15.15 8.04
CA ALA A 948 22.42 15.69 7.80
C ALA A 948 22.93 15.08 6.48
N LEU A 949 22.51 15.71 5.39
CA LEU A 949 22.51 15.13 4.07
C LEU A 949 23.86 15.40 3.37
N TYR A 950 24.53 14.30 3.02
CA TYR A 950 25.72 14.24 2.18
C TYR A 950 25.30 13.93 0.74
N GLY A 951 24.86 14.98 0.04
CA GLY A 951 24.46 14.91 -1.35
C GLY A 951 22.96 14.86 -1.63
N GLY A 952 22.58 15.18 -2.86
CA GLY A 952 21.19 15.09 -3.32
C GLY A 952 21.17 14.75 -4.81
N TYR A 953 20.51 13.65 -5.14
CA TYR A 953 20.37 13.07 -6.48
C TYR A 953 21.67 12.51 -7.13
N GLY A 954 22.57 11.94 -6.32
CA GLY A 954 23.52 10.88 -6.75
C GLY A 954 24.91 11.27 -7.27
N GLY A 955 25.65 12.23 -6.67
CA GLY A 955 26.84 12.80 -7.35
C GLY A 955 28.03 13.28 -6.50
N GLN A 956 28.09 13.03 -5.19
CA GLN A 956 29.00 13.75 -4.30
C GLN A 956 30.20 12.90 -3.82
N THR A 957 31.37 13.52 -3.75
CA THR A 957 32.61 12.99 -3.14
C THR A 957 33.18 14.01 -2.16
N GLY A 958 34.07 13.60 -1.24
CA GLY A 958 34.68 14.46 -0.21
C GLY A 958 34.25 14.05 1.21
N THR A 959 34.41 14.94 2.19
CA THR A 959 34.03 14.68 3.59
C THR A 959 33.19 15.83 4.14
N ALA A 960 32.12 15.50 4.86
CA ALA A 960 31.31 16.48 5.59
C ALA A 960 31.15 16.08 7.05
N TRP A 961 31.17 17.09 7.92
CA TRP A 961 30.91 16.94 9.34
C TRP A 961 29.71 17.81 9.75
N TYR A 962 28.93 17.31 10.71
CA TYR A 962 27.74 17.97 11.25
C TYR A 962 27.79 17.93 12.78
N ASP A 963 27.62 19.09 13.41
CA ASP A 963 27.77 19.25 14.86
C ASP A 963 26.69 20.19 15.42
N ASP A 964 26.39 20.08 16.72
CA ASP A 964 25.41 20.89 17.45
C ASP A 964 24.09 21.08 16.68
N ILE A 965 23.50 19.97 16.21
CA ILE A 965 22.26 19.99 15.43
C ILE A 965 21.10 20.21 16.41
N TYR A 966 20.16 21.09 16.07
CA TYR A 966 18.99 21.39 16.88
C TYR A 966 17.71 21.42 16.06
N LEU A 967 16.59 21.06 16.69
CA LEU A 967 15.25 21.29 16.16
C LEU A 967 14.42 22.00 17.22
N GLN A 968 14.20 23.30 17.03
CA GLN A 968 13.48 24.14 18.00
C GLN A 968 12.03 24.37 17.57
N GLU A 969 11.09 24.19 18.49
CA GLU A 969 9.70 24.64 18.32
C GLU A 969 9.65 26.17 18.51
N THR A 970 9.25 26.94 17.48
CA THR A 970 9.35 28.41 17.47
C THR A 970 8.01 29.15 17.36
N GLY A 971 6.88 28.46 17.15
CA GLY A 971 5.56 29.08 16.94
C GLY A 971 4.47 28.71 17.96
N GLU A 972 3.31 29.37 17.86
CA GLU A 972 2.10 28.98 18.59
C GLU A 972 1.65 27.57 18.15
N SER A 973 1.81 26.58 19.04
CA SER A 973 1.41 25.20 18.76
C SER A 973 -0.08 24.95 18.97
N GLY A 974 -0.63 23.96 18.27
CA GLY A 974 -2.01 23.50 18.46
C GLY A 974 -3.04 24.41 17.78
N LEU A 975 -4.11 24.77 18.50
CA LEU A 975 -5.25 25.50 17.91
C LEU A 975 -4.89 26.94 17.52
N GLY A 976 -4.02 27.64 18.27
CA GLY A 976 -3.60 29.02 17.95
C GLY A 976 -2.94 29.13 16.57
N GLY A 977 -1.93 28.29 16.31
CA GLY A 977 -1.28 28.19 14.99
C GLY A 977 -2.23 27.80 13.86
N THR A 978 -3.19 26.91 14.13
CA THR A 978 -4.24 26.56 13.17
C THR A 978 -5.08 27.78 12.79
N VAL A 979 -5.52 28.59 13.76
CA VAL A 979 -6.32 29.80 13.52
C VAL A 979 -5.53 30.82 12.70
N LEU A 980 -4.24 31.05 13.03
CA LEU A 980 -3.36 31.94 12.27
C LEU A 980 -3.23 31.48 10.81
N SER A 981 -3.07 30.17 10.57
CA SER A 981 -2.99 29.61 9.21
C SER A 981 -4.27 29.82 8.39
N ILE A 982 -5.44 29.69 9.05
CA ILE A 982 -6.75 29.92 8.44
C ILE A 982 -6.95 31.40 8.12
N ALA A 983 -6.55 32.29 9.04
CA ALA A 983 -6.59 33.74 8.83
C ALA A 983 -5.73 34.17 7.63
N ALA A 984 -4.52 33.63 7.51
CA ALA A 984 -3.64 33.87 6.37
C ALA A 984 -4.23 33.39 5.05
N HIS A 985 -4.80 32.17 5.01
CA HIS A 985 -5.48 31.67 3.83
C HIS A 985 -6.68 32.54 3.44
N PHE A 986 -7.51 32.93 4.41
CA PHE A 986 -8.66 33.80 4.17
C PHE A 986 -8.23 35.17 3.61
N GLY A 987 -7.19 35.79 4.18
CA GLY A 987 -6.67 37.08 3.70
C GLY A 987 -6.18 37.08 2.25
N LYS A 988 -5.76 35.91 1.74
CA LYS A 988 -5.29 35.70 0.37
C LYS A 988 -6.41 35.42 -0.63
N HIS A 989 -7.46 34.71 -0.21
CA HIS A 989 -8.46 34.15 -1.12
C HIS A 989 -9.88 34.75 -0.98
N ALA A 990 -10.14 35.50 0.10
CA ALA A 990 -11.44 36.15 0.30
C ALA A 990 -11.66 37.30 -0.69
N SER A 991 -12.93 37.57 -1.01
CA SER A 991 -13.32 38.77 -1.75
C SER A 991 -12.92 40.04 -0.99
N PRO A 992 -12.63 41.17 -1.67
CA PRO A 992 -12.25 42.42 -1.02
C PRO A 992 -13.18 42.87 0.11
N SER A 993 -14.51 42.79 -0.08
CA SER A 993 -15.48 43.22 0.94
C SER A 993 -15.47 42.32 2.18
N ALA A 994 -15.37 41.00 1.99
CA ALA A 994 -15.26 40.04 3.09
C ALA A 994 -13.96 40.23 3.88
N LYS A 995 -12.85 40.55 3.19
CA LYS A 995 -11.58 40.89 3.83
C LYS A 995 -11.71 42.18 4.65
N GLU A 996 -12.28 43.23 4.06
CA GLU A 996 -12.50 44.52 4.73
C GLU A 996 -13.36 44.39 5.99
N HIS A 997 -14.43 43.60 5.93
CA HIS A 997 -15.30 43.34 7.08
C HIS A 997 -14.54 42.66 8.24
N LEU A 998 -13.74 41.63 7.94
CA LEU A 998 -12.93 40.96 8.96
C LEU A 998 -11.84 41.90 9.52
N MET A 999 -11.19 42.68 8.66
CA MET A 999 -10.17 43.65 9.03
C MET A 999 -10.71 44.74 9.96
N GLY A 1000 -11.92 45.23 9.72
CA GLY A 1000 -12.60 46.17 10.61
C GLY A 1000 -12.79 45.57 12.01
N PHE A 1001 -13.30 44.34 12.09
CA PHE A 1001 -13.49 43.63 13.36
C PHE A 1001 -12.18 43.39 14.12
N LEU A 1002 -11.12 42.93 13.42
CA LEU A 1002 -9.81 42.68 14.01
C LEU A 1002 -9.13 43.97 14.49
N SER A 1003 -9.26 45.06 13.73
CA SER A 1003 -8.68 46.36 14.09
C SER A 1003 -9.30 46.89 15.38
N THR A 1004 -10.63 46.84 15.53
CA THR A 1004 -11.30 47.26 16.77
C THR A 1004 -10.79 46.52 18.02
N ARG A 1005 -10.50 45.22 17.90
CA ARG A 1005 -9.98 44.39 19.00
C ARG A 1005 -8.48 44.63 19.25
N ALA A 1006 -7.69 44.71 18.18
CA ALA A 1006 -6.25 44.93 18.23
C ALA A 1006 -5.90 46.29 18.86
N ASP A 1007 -6.62 47.35 18.48
CA ASP A 1007 -6.45 48.70 19.01
C ASP A 1007 -6.90 48.80 20.48
N GLY A 1008 -7.78 47.88 20.92
CA GLY A 1008 -8.16 47.67 22.32
C GLY A 1008 -7.16 46.87 23.17
N GLY A 1009 -5.99 46.51 22.62
CA GLY A 1009 -4.90 45.84 23.34
C GLY A 1009 -4.86 44.31 23.26
N ASP A 1010 -5.67 43.69 22.39
CA ASP A 1010 -5.64 42.22 22.19
C ASP A 1010 -4.48 41.82 21.26
N GLU A 1011 -3.41 41.27 21.84
CA GLU A 1011 -2.22 40.82 21.10
C GLU A 1011 -2.51 39.69 20.10
N PHE A 1012 -3.49 38.83 20.38
CA PHE A 1012 -3.87 37.78 19.43
C PHE A 1012 -4.66 38.36 18.25
N ALA A 1013 -5.50 39.36 18.50
CA ALA A 1013 -6.14 40.12 17.43
C ALA A 1013 -5.10 40.84 16.54
N LYS A 1014 -4.01 41.38 17.12
CA LYS A 1014 -2.89 41.95 16.35
C LYS A 1014 -2.20 40.90 15.48
N ALA A 1015 -1.91 39.71 16.01
CA ALA A 1015 -1.30 38.63 15.26
C ALA A 1015 -2.21 38.11 14.13
N LEU A 1016 -3.52 38.01 14.37
CA LEU A 1016 -4.50 37.63 13.35
C LEU A 1016 -4.65 38.71 12.28
N ARG A 1017 -4.69 39.98 12.67
CA ARG A 1017 -4.68 41.12 11.75
C ARG A 1017 -3.46 41.08 10.84
N GLN A 1018 -2.27 40.93 11.43
CA GLN A 1018 -1.03 40.74 10.69
C GLN A 1018 -1.09 39.51 9.78
N SER A 1019 -1.70 38.40 10.19
CA SER A 1019 -1.83 37.21 9.34
C SER A 1019 -2.73 37.45 8.12
N VAL A 1020 -3.81 38.22 8.28
CA VAL A 1020 -4.72 38.59 7.17
C VAL A 1020 -4.07 39.65 6.26
N GLU A 1021 -3.25 40.56 6.81
CA GLU A 1021 -2.51 41.61 6.09
C GLU A 1021 -1.25 41.10 5.38
N SER A 1022 -0.47 40.21 6.02
CA SER A 1022 0.85 39.70 5.59
C SER A 1022 0.82 38.83 4.34
N GLN A 1023 -0.34 38.70 3.71
CA GLN A 1023 -0.54 38.00 2.44
C GLN A 1023 -1.34 38.85 1.44
N SER A 1024 -1.34 40.18 1.58
CA SER A 1024 -1.24 41.02 0.38
C SER A 1024 0.09 40.66 -0.32
N PRO A 1025 0.19 40.63 -1.65
CA PRO A 1025 1.31 40.03 -2.39
C PRO A 1025 2.67 40.77 -2.28
N ASP A 1026 3.01 41.33 -1.11
CA ASP A 1026 4.17 42.19 -0.86
C ASP A 1026 5.05 41.78 0.34
N GLN A 1027 4.98 40.54 0.83
CA GLN A 1027 6.03 39.99 1.69
C GLN A 1027 6.66 38.73 1.08
N GLN A 1028 7.49 39.00 0.07
CA GLN A 1028 8.62 38.15 -0.26
C GLN A 1028 9.69 38.32 0.82
N ASP A 1029 10.35 37.20 1.13
CA ASP A 1029 11.79 37.12 1.42
C ASP A 1029 12.54 38.32 0.80
N PRO A 1030 13.50 38.98 1.48
CA PRO A 1030 14.29 40.07 0.89
C PRO A 1030 15.24 39.54 -0.19
N ALA A 1031 14.66 39.08 -1.30
CA ALA A 1031 15.20 38.78 -2.60
C ALA A 1031 14.05 38.23 -3.47
N THR A 1032 13.17 39.06 -4.05
CA THR A 1032 12.53 38.83 -5.38
C THR A 1032 11.49 39.89 -5.78
N ASP A 1033 11.71 41.18 -5.54
CA ASP A 1033 10.98 42.20 -6.30
C ASP A 1033 11.14 41.89 -7.79
N LYS A 1034 10.08 41.49 -8.50
CA LYS A 1034 9.71 41.83 -9.90
C LYS A 1034 8.39 41.10 -10.30
N GLN A 1035 7.42 41.84 -10.84
CA GLN A 1035 6.11 41.39 -11.41
C GLN A 1035 6.15 40.09 -12.26
N PRO A 1036 5.12 39.23 -12.26
CA PRO A 1036 5.12 38.00 -13.08
C PRO A 1036 5.30 38.31 -14.58
N PRO A 1037 6.04 37.45 -15.32
CA PRO A 1037 6.32 37.67 -16.74
C PRO A 1037 5.03 37.60 -17.57
N SER A 1038 4.84 38.57 -18.45
CA SER A 1038 3.69 38.67 -19.36
C SER A 1038 3.67 37.58 -20.45
N LEU A 1039 4.80 36.91 -20.69
CA LEU A 1039 4.94 35.82 -21.66
C LEU A 1039 6.06 34.87 -21.22
N ILE A 1040 5.84 33.56 -21.38
CA ILE A 1040 6.85 32.52 -21.16
C ILE A 1040 7.19 31.87 -22.50
N VAL A 1041 8.46 31.96 -22.91
CA VAL A 1041 9.01 31.31 -24.11
C VAL A 1041 9.76 30.06 -23.68
N GLN A 1042 9.35 28.90 -24.20
CA GLN A 1042 10.05 27.63 -24.01
C GLN A 1042 11.05 27.43 -25.15
N LEU A 1043 12.31 27.20 -24.82
CA LEU A 1043 13.40 26.93 -25.74
C LEU A 1043 14.14 25.67 -25.27
N LYS A 1044 14.60 24.83 -26.20
CA LYS A 1044 15.40 23.64 -25.88
C LYS A 1044 16.63 23.56 -26.76
N SER A 1045 17.69 22.90 -26.29
CA SER A 1045 18.71 22.41 -27.22
C SER A 1045 18.21 21.14 -27.88
N VAL A 1046 18.61 20.89 -29.14
CA VAL A 1046 18.31 19.63 -29.83
C VAL A 1046 19.46 18.66 -29.59
N LYS A 1047 19.16 17.51 -29.00
CA LYS A 1047 20.15 16.51 -28.59
C LYS A 1047 21.15 16.17 -29.71
N GLU A 1048 22.44 16.28 -29.40
CA GLU A 1048 23.59 15.98 -30.26
C GLU A 1048 23.70 16.84 -31.53
N GLN A 1049 23.01 17.98 -31.60
CA GLN A 1049 23.00 18.85 -32.78
C GLN A 1049 23.57 20.24 -32.54
N MET A 1050 23.79 20.68 -31.29
CA MET A 1050 24.33 22.02 -30.99
C MET A 1050 23.53 23.14 -31.68
N ILE A 1051 22.19 23.03 -31.67
CA ILE A 1051 21.24 24.05 -32.13
C ILE A 1051 20.11 24.21 -31.12
N PHE A 1052 19.41 25.35 -31.19
CA PHE A 1052 18.13 25.53 -30.49
C PHE A 1052 17.00 24.86 -31.27
N ASP A 1053 15.98 24.34 -30.56
CA ASP A 1053 14.76 23.76 -31.15
C ASP A 1053 13.93 24.80 -31.92
N ARG A 1054 14.10 26.08 -31.58
CA ARG A 1054 13.53 27.23 -32.29
C ARG A 1054 14.64 28.19 -32.69
N ASN A 1055 14.67 28.56 -33.96
CA ASN A 1055 15.57 29.57 -34.52
C ASN A 1055 14.98 30.99 -34.51
N GLU A 1056 13.68 31.13 -34.24
CA GLU A 1056 13.02 32.43 -34.04
C GLU A 1056 11.85 32.37 -33.05
N PHE A 1057 11.59 33.47 -32.34
CA PHE A 1057 10.38 33.67 -31.54
C PHE A 1057 10.04 35.17 -31.39
N THR A 1058 8.77 35.50 -31.15
CA THR A 1058 8.26 36.88 -31.04
C THR A 1058 7.85 37.22 -29.62
N VAL A 1059 8.16 38.44 -29.17
CA VAL A 1059 7.88 38.93 -27.82
C VAL A 1059 7.38 40.39 -27.85
N PRO A 1060 6.49 40.81 -26.94
CA PRO A 1060 5.99 42.20 -26.91
C PRO A 1060 7.07 43.18 -26.45
N ALA A 1061 7.12 44.40 -27.01
CA ALA A 1061 8.06 45.46 -26.66
C ALA A 1061 7.83 46.03 -25.24
N GLY A 1062 8.92 46.30 -24.51
CA GLY A 1062 8.88 46.92 -23.18
C GLY A 1062 8.17 46.10 -22.09
N LYS A 1063 8.00 44.79 -22.29
CA LYS A 1063 7.30 43.91 -21.34
C LYS A 1063 8.26 42.91 -20.70
N ARG A 1064 7.99 42.55 -19.45
CA ARG A 1064 8.74 41.49 -18.77
C ARG A 1064 8.34 40.12 -19.33
N ILE A 1065 9.31 39.32 -19.75
CA ILE A 1065 9.10 37.95 -20.25
C ILE A 1065 10.02 36.98 -19.50
N ARG A 1066 9.71 35.68 -19.62
CA ARG A 1066 10.55 34.57 -19.16
C ARG A 1066 10.95 33.69 -20.33
N ILE A 1067 12.24 33.44 -20.52
CA ILE A 1067 12.71 32.38 -21.41
C ILE A 1067 13.10 31.19 -20.53
N VAL A 1068 12.45 30.05 -20.69
CA VAL A 1068 12.81 28.79 -20.03
C VAL A 1068 13.60 27.97 -21.04
N PHE A 1069 14.89 27.79 -20.79
CA PHE A 1069 15.79 27.02 -21.64
C PHE A 1069 16.09 25.65 -21.01
N GLU A 1070 15.65 24.58 -21.65
CA GLU A 1070 15.94 23.19 -21.28
C GLU A 1070 17.11 22.65 -22.11
N ASN A 1071 18.19 22.23 -21.47
CA ASN A 1071 19.31 21.66 -22.18
C ASN A 1071 19.14 20.13 -22.32
N THR A 1072 18.66 19.67 -23.47
CA THR A 1072 18.53 18.23 -23.78
C THR A 1072 19.75 17.63 -24.48
N ASP A 1073 20.76 18.46 -24.79
CA ASP A 1073 22.03 18.06 -25.40
C ASP A 1073 23.04 17.59 -24.35
N SER A 1074 24.08 16.88 -24.81
CA SER A 1074 25.15 16.29 -24.01
C SER A 1074 26.24 17.28 -23.59
N MET A 1075 26.21 18.51 -24.10
CA MET A 1075 27.16 19.58 -23.79
C MET A 1075 26.48 20.74 -23.04
N PRO A 1076 27.21 21.55 -22.25
CA PRO A 1076 26.65 22.74 -21.62
C PRO A 1076 26.27 23.82 -22.66
N HIS A 1077 25.16 24.49 -22.43
CA HIS A 1077 24.66 25.57 -23.29
C HIS A 1077 24.15 26.76 -22.49
N ASN A 1078 24.12 27.93 -23.10
CA ASN A 1078 23.51 29.14 -22.55
C ASN A 1078 22.73 29.85 -23.66
N VAL A 1079 21.89 30.81 -23.26
CA VAL A 1079 21.19 31.72 -24.18
C VAL A 1079 21.62 33.12 -23.84
N VAL A 1080 22.28 33.81 -24.77
CA VAL A 1080 22.73 35.20 -24.65
C VAL A 1080 22.04 36.04 -25.71
N ILE A 1081 21.32 37.08 -25.30
CA ILE A 1081 20.59 38.00 -26.17
C ILE A 1081 21.39 39.28 -26.33
N GLY A 1082 21.63 39.67 -27.58
CA GLY A 1082 22.38 40.87 -27.95
C GLY A 1082 21.53 41.96 -28.59
N LYS A 1083 22.04 43.19 -28.61
CA LYS A 1083 21.52 44.29 -29.43
C LYS A 1083 21.55 43.92 -30.93
N PRO A 1084 20.70 44.53 -31.79
CA PRO A 1084 20.66 44.21 -33.22
C PRO A 1084 22.04 44.38 -33.88
N GLY A 1085 22.50 43.35 -34.60
CA GLY A 1085 23.79 43.36 -35.30
C GLY A 1085 25.01 43.04 -34.43
N SER A 1086 24.83 42.62 -33.17
CA SER A 1086 25.94 42.38 -32.22
C SER A 1086 26.48 40.94 -32.21
N LEU A 1087 25.83 40.00 -32.91
CA LEU A 1087 26.15 38.57 -32.90
C LEU A 1087 27.66 38.27 -33.07
N THR A 1088 28.29 38.80 -34.11
CA THR A 1088 29.72 38.54 -34.41
C THR A 1088 30.63 39.07 -33.30
N ARG A 1089 30.28 40.21 -32.69
CA ARG A 1089 31.07 40.79 -31.59
C ARG A 1089 30.93 39.95 -30.31
N MET A 1090 29.70 39.54 -29.96
CA MET A 1090 29.45 38.65 -28.82
C MET A 1090 30.19 37.32 -28.98
N GLY A 1091 30.15 36.73 -30.16
CA GLY A 1091 30.85 35.49 -30.48
C GLY A 1091 32.37 35.60 -30.35
N ASN A 1092 32.97 36.64 -30.94
CA ASN A 1092 34.41 36.87 -30.87
C ASN A 1092 34.89 37.13 -29.44
N GLU A 1093 34.11 37.85 -28.64
CA GLU A 1093 34.47 38.11 -27.24
C GLU A 1093 34.32 36.87 -26.37
N ALA A 1094 33.30 36.04 -26.63
CA ALA A 1094 33.15 34.74 -25.98
C ALA A 1094 34.35 33.81 -26.28
N ASP A 1095 34.83 33.79 -27.53
CA ASP A 1095 36.04 33.03 -27.90
C ASP A 1095 37.29 33.60 -27.20
N ARG A 1096 37.42 34.93 -27.04
CA ARG A 1096 38.55 35.54 -26.32
C ARG A 1096 38.57 35.20 -24.83
N MET A 1097 37.41 34.97 -24.21
CA MET A 1097 37.33 34.56 -22.80
C MET A 1097 38.08 33.24 -22.54
N LEU A 1098 38.33 32.41 -23.55
CA LEU A 1098 39.16 31.20 -23.41
C LEU A 1098 40.60 31.47 -22.97
N GLN A 1099 41.10 32.70 -23.12
CA GLN A 1099 42.46 33.07 -22.69
C GLN A 1099 42.61 33.09 -21.15
N ASP A 1100 41.51 33.25 -20.41
CA ASP A 1100 41.44 33.14 -18.94
C ASP A 1100 40.29 32.19 -18.58
N HIS A 1101 40.54 30.89 -18.77
CA HIS A 1101 39.54 29.83 -18.59
C HIS A 1101 38.88 29.84 -17.19
N PRO A 1102 39.59 30.06 -16.07
CA PRO A 1102 38.96 30.19 -14.75
C PRO A 1102 37.95 31.33 -14.66
N ALA A 1103 38.27 32.52 -15.19
CA ALA A 1103 37.35 33.65 -15.21
C ALA A 1103 36.16 33.40 -16.15
N ALA A 1104 36.38 32.73 -17.29
CA ALA A 1104 35.33 32.40 -18.24
C ALA A 1104 34.29 31.42 -17.68
N VAL A 1105 34.74 30.37 -16.99
CA VAL A 1105 33.88 29.39 -16.32
C VAL A 1105 33.04 30.07 -15.23
N LYS A 1106 33.64 30.95 -14.43
CA LYS A 1106 32.92 31.69 -13.38
C LYS A 1106 31.77 32.54 -13.94
N ARG A 1107 31.87 32.96 -15.20
CA ARG A 1107 30.89 33.81 -15.90
C ARG A 1107 29.96 33.03 -16.84
N GLY A 1108 30.03 31.70 -16.85
CA GLY A 1108 29.24 30.86 -17.75
C GLY A 1108 29.45 31.21 -19.23
N TYR A 1109 30.65 31.67 -19.59
CA TYR A 1109 31.02 32.12 -20.94
C TYR A 1109 30.15 33.25 -21.52
N VAL A 1110 29.52 34.08 -20.68
CA VAL A 1110 28.78 35.28 -21.12
C VAL A 1110 29.73 36.48 -21.21
N PRO A 1111 29.94 37.11 -22.39
CA PRO A 1111 30.83 38.27 -22.56
C PRO A 1111 30.43 39.52 -21.77
N ASP A 1112 31.40 40.31 -21.29
CA ASP A 1112 31.13 41.61 -20.60
C ASP A 1112 31.15 42.74 -21.62
N ILE A 1113 30.15 42.79 -22.48
CA ILE A 1113 30.05 43.85 -23.48
C ILE A 1113 28.68 44.51 -23.41
N PRO A 1114 28.59 45.84 -23.64
CA PRO A 1114 27.34 46.60 -23.51
C PRO A 1114 26.25 46.18 -24.51
N GLU A 1115 26.57 45.32 -25.48
CA GLU A 1115 25.62 44.72 -26.41
C GLU A 1115 24.84 43.55 -25.83
N VAL A 1116 25.34 42.85 -24.81
CA VAL A 1116 24.59 41.77 -24.14
C VAL A 1116 23.49 42.42 -23.30
N ILE A 1117 22.22 42.12 -23.62
CA ILE A 1117 21.06 42.70 -22.94
C ILE A 1117 20.38 41.73 -21.97
N ALA A 1118 20.55 40.41 -22.16
CA ALA A 1118 20.10 39.39 -21.23
C ALA A 1118 20.84 38.07 -21.47
N ALA A 1119 21.06 37.26 -20.44
CA ALA A 1119 21.68 35.94 -20.60
C ALA A 1119 21.24 34.97 -19.50
N THR A 1120 21.09 33.69 -19.83
CA THR A 1120 20.95 32.61 -18.84
C THR A 1120 22.29 32.32 -18.15
N ALA A 1121 22.27 31.62 -17.02
CA ALA A 1121 23.44 30.89 -16.57
C ALA A 1121 23.83 29.80 -17.59
N LEU A 1122 25.01 29.20 -17.40
CA LEU A 1122 25.41 28.01 -18.16
C LEU A 1122 24.60 26.80 -17.68
N VAL A 1123 23.83 26.21 -18.59
CA VAL A 1123 22.89 25.12 -18.33
C VAL A 1123 23.53 23.79 -18.72
N PHE A 1124 23.69 22.87 -17.77
CA PHE A 1124 24.30 21.56 -18.03
C PHE A 1124 23.27 20.56 -18.61
N PRO A 1125 23.73 19.43 -19.20
CA PRO A 1125 22.83 18.41 -19.75
C PRO A 1125 21.75 17.95 -18.76
N GLY A 1126 20.49 18.00 -19.18
CA GLY A 1126 19.31 17.64 -18.38
C GLY A 1126 18.83 18.73 -17.41
N GLU A 1127 19.50 19.88 -17.35
CA GLU A 1127 19.06 21.02 -16.55
C GLU A 1127 18.12 21.94 -17.35
N THR A 1128 17.39 22.77 -16.62
CA THR A 1128 16.53 23.81 -17.17
C THR A 1128 16.78 25.11 -16.41
N GLU A 1129 16.97 26.20 -17.14
CA GLU A 1129 17.21 27.52 -16.56
C GLU A 1129 16.16 28.52 -17.07
N ALA A 1130 15.71 29.42 -16.19
CA ALA A 1130 14.75 30.46 -16.54
C ALA A 1130 15.41 31.86 -16.50
N LEU A 1131 15.36 32.57 -17.62
CA LEU A 1131 15.80 33.96 -17.76
C LEU A 1131 14.60 34.90 -17.77
N ASP A 1132 14.42 35.67 -16.69
CA ASP A 1132 13.47 36.78 -16.65
C ASP A 1132 14.12 38.10 -17.03
N PHE A 1133 13.65 38.74 -18.10
CA PHE A 1133 14.12 40.07 -18.47
C PHE A 1133 13.01 40.90 -19.14
N THR A 1134 13.19 42.23 -19.14
CA THR A 1134 12.30 43.15 -19.86
C THR A 1134 12.78 43.28 -21.28
N THR A 1135 11.91 43.00 -22.24
CA THR A 1135 12.22 43.13 -23.66
C THR A 1135 12.52 44.59 -24.00
N PRO A 1136 13.38 44.85 -25.00
CA PRO A 1136 13.63 46.21 -25.49
C PRO A 1136 12.35 46.96 -25.85
N GLU A 1137 12.29 48.27 -25.59
CA GLU A 1137 11.15 49.10 -26.00
C GLU A 1137 11.11 49.36 -27.51
N LYS A 1138 12.26 49.25 -28.17
CA LYS A 1138 12.39 49.47 -29.61
C LYS A 1138 12.01 48.18 -30.36
N PRO A 1139 10.95 48.17 -31.19
CA PRO A 1139 10.65 47.03 -32.04
C PRO A 1139 11.80 46.74 -33.00
N GLY A 1140 12.07 45.46 -33.24
CA GLY A 1140 13.20 45.04 -34.06
C GLY A 1140 13.61 43.58 -33.86
N LYS A 1141 14.62 43.15 -34.61
CA LYS A 1141 15.20 41.80 -34.53
C LYS A 1141 16.46 41.83 -33.65
N TYR A 1142 16.47 40.98 -32.62
CA TYR A 1142 17.54 40.85 -31.64
C TYR A 1142 18.10 39.43 -31.71
N ASP A 1143 19.42 39.28 -31.87
CA ASP A 1143 20.04 37.97 -31.95
C ASP A 1143 20.11 37.31 -30.57
N PHE A 1144 19.80 36.02 -30.48
CA PHE A 1144 20.14 35.19 -29.32
C PHE A 1144 21.09 34.06 -29.74
N VAL A 1145 22.06 33.74 -28.90
CA VAL A 1145 23.16 32.85 -29.26
C VAL A 1145 23.67 32.08 -28.05
N CYS A 1146 24.17 30.85 -28.26
CA CYS A 1146 24.97 30.16 -27.26
C CYS A 1146 26.43 30.61 -27.36
N THR A 1147 26.95 31.22 -26.30
CA THR A 1147 28.34 31.69 -26.22
C THR A 1147 29.28 30.70 -25.52
N PHE A 1148 28.82 29.48 -25.20
CA PHE A 1148 29.74 28.42 -24.81
C PHE A 1148 30.78 28.21 -25.92
N PRO A 1149 32.06 27.96 -25.60
CA PRO A 1149 33.16 28.06 -26.56
C PRO A 1149 32.90 27.31 -27.86
N GLY A 1150 33.03 28.00 -28.99
CA GLY A 1150 32.81 27.42 -30.32
C GLY A 1150 31.35 27.38 -30.80
N HIS A 1151 30.35 27.40 -29.90
CA HIS A 1151 28.94 27.12 -30.24
C HIS A 1151 28.27 28.25 -31.04
N TRP A 1152 28.66 29.50 -30.80
CA TRP A 1152 28.00 30.70 -31.34
C TRP A 1152 27.98 30.77 -32.89
N ARG A 1153 28.87 30.02 -33.54
CA ARG A 1153 28.95 29.93 -35.01
C ARG A 1153 27.69 29.30 -35.61
N ILE A 1154 27.10 28.32 -34.91
CA ILE A 1154 25.95 27.55 -35.38
C ILE A 1154 24.71 27.64 -34.47
N MET A 1155 24.87 27.77 -33.15
CA MET A 1155 23.77 27.76 -32.19
C MET A 1155 23.26 29.17 -31.91
N LYS A 1156 22.41 29.67 -32.80
CA LYS A 1156 21.88 31.04 -32.79
C LYS A 1156 20.45 31.12 -33.35
N GLY A 1157 19.73 32.17 -32.99
CA GLY A 1157 18.42 32.49 -33.51
C GLY A 1157 18.08 33.97 -33.35
N VAL A 1158 16.86 34.34 -33.72
CA VAL A 1158 16.38 35.73 -33.70
C VAL A 1158 15.13 35.87 -32.84
N MET A 1159 15.21 36.74 -31.83
CA MET A 1159 14.06 37.21 -31.08
C MET A 1159 13.50 38.47 -31.76
N THR A 1160 12.24 38.45 -32.20
CA THR A 1160 11.56 39.62 -32.76
C THR A 1160 10.75 40.33 -31.68
N VAL A 1161 11.02 41.61 -31.46
CA VAL A 1161 10.32 42.46 -30.50
C VAL A 1161 9.29 43.30 -31.25
N GLN A 1162 8.00 43.25 -30.82
CA GLN A 1162 6.88 43.95 -31.48
C GLN A 1162 6.10 44.86 -30.53
#